data_AF-A0A318BAN7-F1
#
_entry.id   AF-A0A318BAN7-F1
#
_cell.length_a   1.000
_cell.length_b   1.000
_cell.length_c   1.000
_cell.angle_alpha   90.00
_cell.angle_beta   90.00
_cell.angle_gamma   90.00
#
_symmetry.space_group_name_H-M   'P 1'
#
loop_
_entity.id
_entity.type
_entity.pdbx_description
1 polymer ?
#
loop_
_entity_poly.entity_id
_entity_poly.type
_entity_poly.pdbx_seq_one_letter_code
_entity_poly.pdbx_strand_id
1 'polypeptide(L)'
;MHGFRCAAALMALLLLAPVAAGAQTAPAPSTGHAPTLLTAAVPAPTGARLIVSSPAFADGGDLPIDNTQYGANRFPGLTWSAGPAGTRSYVVVLQGQGGKATSIHLTLFNIPAGATSLAPGLTDPPSGAIYGVNVHGANQPYVGPHTHGAAKVAYPFQVFALDRMLPADPNLSFEALTEAMRGHVLASGALTAMSARPPGAGEETARSPLRIETGLLAGAAGRDPAITVYKGVPYAAAPVGPLRFRPPAAPAAWEGVRQADRFGALCPQPQGGGPPPAGPMDEDCLTANVWTAAAAGEKRPVLVWIYGGGFLTGTGASPEFDGEGLARKGVVVVTFNYRLGALGFLATPALSAEAEHGASGNYGLLDDIALLKWVRRNIAAFGGDPDQVTIAGQSAGAGSVGFLSMSPLAKGLFKRAIAQSHSRYPRDPDLRFLSVSYRTRPAAEQAGQAYAQAHGATTVEALRAMPWRDLIEGSDAVEVAVETGSTGKPPLFRPVLDGWVIPSTYGAALAKGAFNDVVVVTGNNRDETGAVPVTAFAALRARSGPPRAGTPQVNVTLAAYVQAARAKYGAMADAFLRLYPASTDDEAALASNAAAYDNNRVSTYLWAAERAKGTSRPIFTYWWTHAPPGAGHDLRGAYHGSEINYVLGNLDANDRPWTAEDRAIAERMSSYWANIIKTGDPNGEGLPTWAPFDAKAGSVMVLGDQWGATPVAASAAKLDFWRRFYATQAAW
;
A
#
# COMPACT_ATOMS: atom_id res chain seq x y z
N MET A 1 -60.65 -23.80 -21.86
CA MET A 1 -60.63 -22.93 -23.06
C MET A 1 -59.18 -22.53 -23.28
N HIS A 2 -58.47 -23.32 -24.09
CA HIS A 2 -58.10 -23.00 -25.48
C HIS A 2 -56.93 -21.99 -25.51
N GLY A 3 -55.75 -22.26 -26.06
CA GLY A 3 -55.36 -23.34 -26.96
C GLY A 3 -53.86 -23.28 -27.28
N PHE A 4 -53.22 -24.46 -27.37
CA PHE A 4 -52.42 -24.98 -28.50
C PHE A 4 -50.90 -24.67 -28.43
N ARG A 5 -50.00 -25.64 -28.14
CA ARG A 5 -49.51 -26.78 -28.99
C ARG A 5 -48.80 -26.25 -30.26
N CYS A 6 -47.72 -26.79 -30.80
CA CYS A 6 -46.74 -27.85 -30.51
C CYS A 6 -45.78 -27.83 -31.72
N ALA A 7 -44.56 -28.40 -31.56
CA ALA A 7 -43.80 -29.12 -32.60
C ALA A 7 -43.25 -28.29 -33.80
N ALA A 8 -42.19 -28.68 -34.50
CA ALA A 8 -41.08 -29.61 -34.35
C ALA A 8 -40.21 -29.45 -35.61
N ALA A 9 -39.03 -30.08 -35.57
CA ALA A 9 -38.33 -30.72 -36.70
C ALA A 9 -37.31 -29.91 -37.53
N LEU A 10 -36.05 -30.30 -37.29
CA LEU A 10 -35.06 -30.81 -38.25
C LEU A 10 -34.80 -30.03 -39.56
N MET A 11 -33.55 -29.61 -39.71
CA MET A 11 -32.75 -30.00 -40.88
C MET A 11 -31.27 -30.11 -40.51
N ALA A 12 -30.71 -31.30 -40.68
CA ALA A 12 -29.28 -31.54 -40.80
C ALA A 12 -28.91 -31.53 -42.29
N LEU A 13 -27.74 -30.99 -42.67
CA LEU A 13 -26.78 -31.66 -43.58
C LEU A 13 -25.51 -30.81 -43.88
N LEU A 14 -24.37 -31.52 -43.83
CA LEU A 14 -23.07 -31.35 -44.51
C LEU A 14 -22.11 -30.17 -44.23
N LEU A 15 -21.03 -30.54 -43.52
CA LEU A 15 -19.64 -30.61 -43.99
C LEU A 15 -19.08 -29.43 -44.81
N LEU A 16 -18.12 -28.72 -44.20
CA LEU A 16 -16.86 -28.31 -44.81
C LEU A 16 -15.84 -28.07 -43.68
N ALA A 17 -14.86 -28.96 -43.54
CA ALA A 17 -13.61 -28.59 -42.90
C ALA A 17 -12.81 -27.71 -43.87
N PRO A 18 -12.06 -26.72 -43.36
CA PRO A 18 -10.64 -26.77 -43.67
C PRO A 18 -9.75 -26.49 -42.46
N VAL A 19 -8.76 -27.38 -42.33
CA VAL A 19 -7.33 -27.10 -42.21
C VAL A 19 -6.88 -26.02 -41.23
N ALA A 20 -6.10 -26.48 -40.25
CA ALA A 20 -5.32 -25.73 -39.30
C ALA A 20 -4.52 -24.56 -39.89
N ALA A 21 -4.60 -23.42 -39.21
CA ALA A 21 -3.46 -22.54 -39.02
C ALA A 21 -3.28 -22.40 -37.50
N GLY A 22 -2.30 -23.12 -36.95
CA GLY A 22 -1.84 -22.87 -35.59
C GLY A 22 -1.33 -21.43 -35.55
N ALA A 23 -2.09 -20.54 -34.92
CA ALA A 23 -1.55 -19.26 -34.49
C ALA A 23 -0.52 -19.59 -33.41
N GLN A 24 0.76 -19.65 -33.79
CA GLN A 24 1.84 -19.47 -32.83
C GLN A 24 1.54 -18.15 -32.13
N THR A 25 1.14 -18.24 -30.86
CA THR A 25 1.10 -17.08 -29.97
C THR A 25 2.45 -16.39 -30.07
N ALA A 26 2.45 -15.13 -30.49
CA ALA A 26 3.68 -14.35 -30.60
C ALA A 26 4.47 -14.48 -29.28
N PRO A 27 5.79 -14.73 -29.33
CA PRO A 27 6.59 -14.82 -28.13
C PRO A 27 6.40 -13.55 -27.29
N ALA A 28 6.43 -13.71 -25.96
CA ALA A 28 6.40 -12.58 -25.04
C ALA A 28 7.45 -11.55 -25.48
N PRO A 29 7.15 -10.25 -25.47
CA PRO A 29 8.08 -9.25 -25.95
C PRO A 29 9.42 -9.39 -25.22
N SER A 30 10.52 -9.53 -25.97
CA SER A 30 11.86 -9.54 -25.38
C SER A 30 12.06 -8.23 -24.62
N THR A 31 12.09 -8.32 -23.30
CA THR A 31 12.32 -7.20 -22.41
C THR A 31 13.83 -7.07 -22.24
N GLY A 32 14.36 -5.88 -22.54
CA GLY A 32 15.67 -5.47 -22.04
C GLY A 32 16.91 -6.00 -22.72
N HIS A 33 16.88 -7.14 -23.40
CA HIS A 33 18.09 -7.71 -23.99
C HIS A 33 17.95 -7.98 -25.49
N ALA A 34 18.92 -7.48 -26.27
CA ALA A 34 19.01 -7.70 -27.70
C ALA A 34 20.23 -8.57 -28.03
N PRO A 35 20.13 -9.48 -29.03
CA PRO A 35 21.22 -10.37 -29.42
C PRO A 35 22.44 -9.60 -29.95
N THR A 36 22.26 -8.39 -30.48
CA THR A 36 23.33 -7.53 -31.00
C THR A 36 23.05 -6.04 -30.77
N LEU A 37 24.11 -5.24 -30.71
CA LEU A 37 24.03 -3.77 -30.70
C LEU A 37 23.51 -3.28 -32.05
N LEU A 38 22.55 -2.36 -32.07
CA LEU A 38 21.91 -1.81 -33.29
C LEU A 38 22.83 -0.87 -34.10
N THR A 39 24.12 -0.80 -33.81
CA THR A 39 25.04 0.06 -34.56
C THR A 39 25.17 -0.30 -36.04
N ALA A 40 24.67 -1.47 -36.48
CA ALA A 40 24.78 -1.94 -37.86
C ALA A 40 23.47 -2.34 -38.59
N ALA A 41 22.28 -2.36 -37.95
CA ALA A 41 21.18 -3.20 -38.47
C ALA A 41 19.99 -2.50 -39.16
N VAL A 42 19.80 -1.17 -39.05
CA VAL A 42 18.80 -0.47 -39.90
C VAL A 42 19.38 0.83 -40.48
N PRO A 43 20.39 0.75 -41.36
CA PRO A 43 20.86 1.93 -42.07
C PRO A 43 19.78 2.43 -43.03
N ALA A 44 19.69 3.75 -43.20
CA ALA A 44 18.90 4.32 -44.29
C ALA A 44 19.43 3.78 -45.62
N PRO A 45 18.58 3.34 -46.57
CA PRO A 45 19.03 2.78 -47.86
C PRO A 45 19.94 3.71 -48.65
N THR A 46 19.79 5.03 -48.45
CA THR A 46 20.55 6.10 -49.11
C THR A 46 21.83 6.51 -48.37
N GLY A 47 22.06 5.99 -47.16
CA GLY A 47 23.20 6.37 -46.31
C GLY A 47 23.09 7.76 -45.66
N ALA A 48 21.93 8.42 -45.72
CA ALA A 48 21.71 9.73 -45.12
C ALA A 48 21.87 9.69 -43.58
N ARG A 49 22.50 10.74 -43.02
CA ARG A 49 22.85 10.80 -41.59
C ARG A 49 22.21 11.97 -40.87
N LEU A 50 21.87 11.76 -39.60
CA LEU A 50 21.53 12.83 -38.65
C LEU A 50 22.78 13.22 -37.85
N ILE A 51 22.96 14.51 -37.57
CA ILE A 51 23.96 14.99 -36.62
C ILE A 51 23.33 14.95 -35.24
N VAL A 52 23.86 14.15 -34.30
CA VAL A 52 23.32 14.00 -32.95
C VAL A 52 24.31 14.58 -31.94
N SER A 53 23.81 15.28 -30.93
CA SER A 53 24.60 15.91 -29.86
C SER A 53 23.86 15.83 -28.52
N SER A 54 24.60 15.94 -27.41
CA SER A 54 24.04 16.03 -26.06
C SER A 54 24.64 17.23 -25.34
N PRO A 55 23.87 17.95 -24.50
CA PRO A 55 24.43 18.98 -23.63
C PRO A 55 25.27 18.41 -22.48
N ALA A 56 25.15 17.10 -22.18
CA ALA A 56 25.80 16.48 -21.03
C ALA A 56 27.19 15.89 -21.33
N PHE A 57 27.47 15.54 -22.59
CA PHE A 57 28.74 14.92 -22.99
C PHE A 57 29.03 15.11 -24.48
N ALA A 58 30.32 15.12 -24.84
CA ALA A 58 30.78 15.07 -26.22
C ALA A 58 30.77 13.64 -26.76
N ASP A 59 30.72 13.45 -28.08
CA ASP A 59 30.78 12.11 -28.70
C ASP A 59 32.07 11.38 -28.31
N GLY A 60 31.95 10.15 -27.82
CA GLY A 60 33.04 9.35 -27.24
C GLY A 60 33.54 9.84 -25.87
N GLY A 61 32.95 10.90 -25.33
CA GLY A 61 33.27 11.46 -24.02
C GLY A 61 32.62 10.71 -22.87
N ASP A 62 32.97 11.11 -21.66
CA ASP A 62 32.45 10.48 -20.44
C ASP A 62 31.01 10.91 -20.16
N LEU A 63 30.17 9.92 -19.86
CA LEU A 63 28.82 10.18 -19.39
C LEU A 63 28.90 10.67 -17.93
N PRO A 64 28.35 11.85 -17.60
CA PRO A 64 28.33 12.31 -16.22
C PRO A 64 27.61 11.31 -15.31
N ILE A 65 28.07 11.20 -14.07
CA ILE A 65 27.55 10.21 -13.11
C ILE A 65 26.03 10.33 -12.89
N ASP A 66 25.50 11.55 -12.91
CA ASP A 66 24.05 11.81 -12.79
C ASP A 66 23.22 11.31 -13.97
N ASN A 67 23.88 11.03 -15.10
CA ASN A 67 23.27 10.41 -16.28
C ASN A 67 23.53 8.90 -16.33
N THR A 68 24.08 8.32 -15.26
CA THR A 68 24.17 6.87 -15.06
C THR A 68 23.20 6.46 -13.96
N GLN A 69 22.93 5.16 -13.84
CA GLN A 69 22.17 4.64 -12.71
C GLN A 69 22.87 4.85 -11.34
N TYR A 70 24.16 5.22 -11.34
CA TYR A 70 24.96 5.38 -10.12
C TYR A 70 24.77 6.77 -9.47
N GLY A 71 24.22 7.73 -10.21
CA GLY A 71 23.91 9.08 -9.72
C GLY A 71 22.42 9.36 -9.74
N ALA A 72 22.02 10.57 -10.14
CA ALA A 72 20.61 10.97 -10.21
C ALA A 72 19.75 10.21 -11.25
N ASN A 73 20.32 9.30 -12.06
CA ASN A 73 19.65 8.52 -13.08
C ASN A 73 18.81 9.36 -14.07
N ARG A 74 19.34 10.51 -14.50
CA ARG A 74 18.65 11.49 -15.34
C ARG A 74 19.02 11.31 -16.81
N PHE A 75 18.04 11.36 -17.70
CA PHE A 75 18.31 11.37 -19.13
C PHE A 75 19.21 12.57 -19.51
N PRO A 76 20.30 12.39 -20.28
CA PRO A 76 21.28 13.44 -20.56
C PRO A 76 20.79 14.55 -21.49
N GLY A 77 19.63 14.38 -22.12
CA GLY A 77 19.18 15.25 -23.19
C GLY A 77 19.88 14.90 -24.52
N LEU A 78 19.15 15.05 -25.62
CA LEU A 78 19.67 14.84 -26.97
C LEU A 78 19.12 15.91 -27.90
N THR A 79 19.93 16.37 -28.85
CA THR A 79 19.51 17.23 -29.97
C THR A 79 20.03 16.62 -31.26
N TRP A 80 19.23 16.67 -32.32
CA TRP A 80 19.63 16.18 -33.64
C TRP A 80 19.27 17.13 -34.78
N SER A 81 19.93 17.00 -35.93
CA SER A 81 19.57 17.76 -37.14
C SER A 81 18.19 17.36 -37.67
N ALA A 82 17.52 18.26 -38.41
CA ALA A 82 16.27 17.93 -39.08
C ALA A 82 16.47 16.74 -40.05
N GLY A 83 15.49 15.82 -40.08
CA GLY A 83 15.48 14.69 -41.01
C GLY A 83 15.23 15.12 -42.46
N PRO A 84 15.51 14.23 -43.44
CA PRO A 84 15.24 14.49 -44.85
C PRO A 84 13.76 14.77 -45.14
N ALA A 85 13.48 15.33 -46.32
CA ALA A 85 12.12 15.49 -46.81
C ALA A 85 11.37 14.15 -46.77
N GLY A 86 10.14 14.17 -46.24
CA GLY A 86 9.34 12.96 -46.01
C GLY A 86 9.40 12.39 -44.58
N THR A 87 10.25 12.92 -43.69
CA THR A 87 10.28 12.51 -42.29
C THR A 87 8.92 12.77 -41.62
N ARG A 88 8.33 11.73 -41.03
CA ARG A 88 7.06 11.76 -40.29
C ARG A 88 7.25 11.55 -38.80
N SER A 89 8.27 10.79 -38.39
CA SER A 89 8.57 10.56 -36.98
C SER A 89 10.06 10.29 -36.73
N TYR A 90 10.46 10.36 -35.46
CA TYR A 90 11.75 9.87 -34.98
C TYR A 90 11.61 8.76 -33.94
N VAL A 91 12.64 7.91 -33.88
CA VAL A 91 12.85 6.90 -32.84
C VAL A 91 14.20 7.17 -32.16
N VAL A 92 14.22 7.14 -30.83
CA VAL A 92 15.43 7.23 -30.00
C VAL A 92 15.63 5.93 -29.24
N VAL A 93 16.84 5.37 -29.32
CA VAL A 93 17.22 4.13 -28.62
C VAL A 93 18.55 4.35 -27.90
N LEU A 94 18.64 3.96 -26.63
CA LEU A 94 19.90 3.83 -25.90
C LEU A 94 20.20 2.37 -25.61
N GLN A 95 21.39 1.92 -25.98
CA GLN A 95 21.85 0.56 -25.71
C GLN A 95 23.20 0.55 -24.98
N GLY A 96 23.56 -0.60 -24.39
CA GLY A 96 24.88 -0.83 -23.79
C GLY A 96 25.25 -2.32 -23.76
N GLN A 97 26.54 -2.62 -23.65
CA GLN A 97 27.04 -4.00 -23.49
C GLN A 97 27.31 -4.29 -22.00
N GLY A 98 26.33 -4.85 -21.31
CA GLY A 98 26.45 -5.27 -19.91
C GLY A 98 26.45 -6.81 -19.80
N GLY A 99 27.59 -7.43 -19.54
CA GLY A 99 27.67 -8.90 -19.42
C GLY A 99 27.77 -9.61 -20.78
N LYS A 100 26.95 -10.65 -21.01
CA LYS A 100 26.99 -11.49 -22.24
C LYS A 100 26.05 -11.03 -23.37
N ALA A 101 25.22 -10.00 -23.17
CA ALA A 101 24.21 -9.55 -24.13
C ALA A 101 24.04 -8.02 -24.14
N THR A 102 23.48 -7.49 -25.23
CA THR A 102 23.15 -6.07 -25.37
C THR A 102 21.97 -5.74 -24.48
N SER A 103 22.03 -4.63 -23.74
CA SER A 103 20.96 -4.12 -22.89
C SER A 103 20.32 -2.87 -23.49
N ILE A 104 18.99 -2.73 -23.35
CA ILE A 104 18.23 -1.56 -23.79
C ILE A 104 17.90 -0.70 -22.58
N HIS A 105 18.36 0.55 -22.59
CA HIS A 105 18.28 1.50 -21.46
C HIS A 105 17.20 2.58 -21.66
N LEU A 106 16.81 2.83 -22.91
CA LEU A 106 15.74 3.74 -23.30
C LEU A 106 15.25 3.36 -24.70
N THR A 107 13.94 3.39 -24.88
CA THR A 107 13.29 3.34 -26.19
C THR A 107 12.19 4.39 -26.21
N LEU A 108 12.21 5.28 -27.20
CA LEU A 108 11.14 6.25 -27.44
C LEU A 108 10.86 6.29 -28.93
N PHE A 109 9.62 6.07 -29.35
CA PHE A 109 9.23 6.06 -30.75
C PHE A 109 8.04 6.96 -31.02
N ASN A 110 7.74 7.22 -32.30
CA ASN A 110 6.69 8.14 -32.74
C ASN A 110 6.90 9.59 -32.29
N ILE A 111 8.16 10.01 -32.08
CA ILE A 111 8.50 11.42 -31.81
C ILE A 111 8.12 12.24 -33.04
N PRO A 112 7.32 13.32 -32.94
CA PRO A 112 6.87 14.07 -34.11
C PRO A 112 8.01 14.64 -34.96
N ALA A 113 7.83 14.68 -36.29
CA ALA A 113 8.85 15.21 -37.22
C ALA A 113 9.34 16.64 -36.93
N GLY A 114 8.52 17.45 -36.24
CA GLY A 114 8.87 18.81 -35.81
C GLY A 114 9.73 18.88 -34.55
N ALA A 115 9.92 17.78 -33.82
CA ALA A 115 10.74 17.73 -32.63
C ALA A 115 12.15 17.21 -32.97
N THR A 116 13.17 18.04 -32.74
CA THR A 116 14.58 17.74 -32.99
C THR A 116 15.42 17.73 -31.72
N SER A 117 14.78 17.71 -30.56
CA SER A 117 15.45 17.65 -29.26
C SER A 117 14.59 17.00 -28.17
N LEU A 118 15.25 16.38 -27.20
CA LEU A 118 14.71 15.90 -25.94
C LEU A 118 15.44 16.57 -24.78
N ALA A 119 14.70 17.11 -23.82
CA ALA A 119 15.27 17.84 -22.69
C ALA A 119 16.01 16.92 -21.72
N PRO A 120 17.09 17.39 -21.05
CA PRO A 120 17.68 16.67 -19.92
C PRO A 120 16.66 16.40 -18.81
N GLY A 121 16.77 15.24 -18.15
CA GLY A 121 15.89 14.85 -17.05
C GLY A 121 14.45 14.49 -17.46
N LEU A 122 14.21 14.19 -18.74
CA LEU A 122 12.92 13.77 -19.27
C LEU A 122 12.28 12.65 -18.43
N THR A 123 11.11 12.92 -17.84
CA THR A 123 10.31 11.94 -17.10
C THR A 123 9.16 11.39 -17.94
N ASP A 124 8.61 12.21 -18.85
CA ASP A 124 7.47 11.89 -19.70
C ASP A 124 7.84 12.06 -21.18
N PRO A 125 7.24 11.29 -22.10
CA PRO A 125 7.56 11.41 -23.51
C PRO A 125 6.97 12.72 -24.06
N PRO A 126 7.59 13.38 -25.06
CA PRO A 126 6.97 14.53 -25.74
C PRO A 126 5.60 14.17 -26.29
N SER A 127 4.72 15.16 -26.42
CA SER A 127 3.37 14.95 -26.96
C SER A 127 3.43 14.21 -28.32
N GLY A 128 2.75 13.07 -28.41
CA GLY A 128 2.74 12.19 -29.60
C GLY A 128 3.78 11.08 -29.60
N ALA A 129 4.82 11.15 -28.77
CA ALA A 129 5.81 10.09 -28.60
C ALA A 129 5.35 9.04 -27.57
N ILE A 130 5.89 7.83 -27.69
CA ILE A 130 5.51 6.66 -26.87
C ILE A 130 6.79 6.02 -26.32
N TYR A 131 6.82 5.77 -25.01
CA TYR A 131 7.87 4.94 -24.40
C TYR A 131 7.73 3.49 -24.84
N GLY A 132 8.86 2.89 -25.24
CA GLY A 132 8.96 1.46 -25.48
C GLY A 132 9.61 0.73 -24.31
N VAL A 133 9.55 -0.59 -24.37
CA VAL A 133 10.14 -1.48 -23.37
C VAL A 133 11.67 -1.33 -23.26
N ASN A 134 12.19 -1.33 -22.04
CA ASN A 134 13.63 -1.42 -21.74
C ASN A 134 13.93 -2.54 -20.72
N VAL A 135 15.15 -2.62 -20.18
CA VAL A 135 15.56 -3.65 -19.16
C VAL A 135 14.73 -3.68 -17.88
N HIS A 136 13.85 -2.70 -17.67
CA HIS A 136 12.99 -2.61 -16.50
C HIS A 136 11.48 -2.62 -16.84
N GLY A 137 11.13 -2.91 -18.09
CA GLY A 137 9.74 -3.12 -18.53
C GLY A 137 9.16 -1.98 -19.38
N ALA A 138 7.91 -2.15 -19.79
CA ALA A 138 7.21 -1.26 -20.75
C ALA A 138 6.93 0.16 -20.22
N ASN A 139 6.88 0.34 -18.90
CA ASN A 139 6.45 1.60 -18.27
C ASN A 139 7.60 2.34 -17.57
N GLN A 140 8.86 2.01 -17.90
CA GLN A 140 10.03 2.65 -17.30
C GLN A 140 10.67 3.58 -18.35
N PRO A 141 10.67 4.92 -18.14
CA PRO A 141 11.01 5.89 -19.16
C PRO A 141 12.49 5.80 -19.59
N TYR A 142 13.40 6.13 -18.69
CA TYR A 142 14.86 6.11 -18.90
C TYR A 142 15.53 5.45 -17.70
N VAL A 143 16.47 4.55 -17.96
CA VAL A 143 17.42 4.10 -16.94
C VAL A 143 18.84 4.17 -17.48
N GLY A 144 19.66 4.95 -16.78
CA GLY A 144 21.04 5.23 -17.15
C GLY A 144 21.90 3.97 -17.25
N PRO A 145 22.98 4.04 -18.02
CA PRO A 145 23.98 2.99 -18.15
C PRO A 145 24.41 2.30 -16.84
N HIS A 146 24.35 0.96 -16.81
CA HIS A 146 24.88 0.10 -15.73
C HIS A 146 26.17 -0.59 -16.18
N THR A 147 27.34 -0.17 -15.67
CA THR A 147 28.63 -0.77 -16.03
C THR A 147 29.19 -1.65 -14.90
N HIS A 148 29.22 -2.97 -15.09
CA HIS A 148 29.60 -3.92 -14.01
C HIS A 148 31.07 -3.84 -13.56
N GLY A 149 31.95 -3.23 -14.35
CA GLY A 149 33.40 -3.13 -14.06
C GLY A 149 33.92 -1.69 -14.08
N ALA A 150 35.18 -1.53 -13.69
CA ALA A 150 35.90 -0.26 -13.74
C ALA A 150 36.30 0.16 -15.17
N ALA A 151 36.22 -0.76 -16.15
CA ALA A 151 36.45 -0.45 -17.54
C ALA A 151 35.28 0.38 -18.11
N LYS A 152 35.60 1.43 -18.87
CA LYS A 152 34.58 2.20 -19.60
C LYS A 152 33.93 1.33 -20.67
N VAL A 153 32.60 1.35 -20.72
CA VAL A 153 31.77 0.69 -21.72
C VAL A 153 31.07 1.75 -22.56
N ALA A 154 30.97 1.51 -23.86
CA ALA A 154 30.29 2.38 -24.80
C ALA A 154 28.77 2.18 -24.74
N TYR A 155 28.05 3.30 -24.67
CA TYR A 155 26.59 3.36 -24.72
C TYR A 155 26.17 4.25 -25.90
N PRO A 156 25.79 3.66 -27.05
CA PRO A 156 25.28 4.44 -28.18
C PRO A 156 23.84 4.92 -27.93
N PHE A 157 23.64 6.22 -28.08
CA PHE A 157 22.36 6.88 -28.25
C PHE A 157 22.09 7.02 -29.74
N GLN A 158 21.08 6.33 -30.27
CA GLN A 158 20.75 6.32 -31.69
C GLN A 158 19.44 7.05 -31.95
N VAL A 159 19.39 7.81 -33.05
CA VAL A 159 18.20 8.50 -33.54
C VAL A 159 17.93 8.05 -34.98
N PHE A 160 16.69 7.69 -35.27
CA PHE A 160 16.25 7.29 -36.61
C PHE A 160 15.12 8.20 -37.07
N ALA A 161 15.22 8.75 -38.28
CA ALA A 161 14.14 9.45 -38.97
C ALA A 161 13.35 8.47 -39.84
N LEU A 162 12.04 8.42 -39.69
CA LEU A 162 11.17 7.50 -40.43
C LEU A 162 10.20 8.24 -41.35
N ASP A 163 9.85 7.62 -42.47
CA ASP A 163 8.83 8.11 -43.41
C ASP A 163 7.38 7.87 -42.94
N ARG A 164 7.20 7.27 -41.77
CA ARG A 164 5.90 6.91 -41.18
C ARG A 164 5.89 6.96 -39.65
N MET A 165 4.69 6.84 -39.08
CA MET A 165 4.49 6.48 -37.68
C MET A 165 4.46 4.95 -37.55
N LEU A 166 4.99 4.44 -36.44
CA LEU A 166 4.95 3.03 -36.06
C LEU A 166 3.65 2.70 -35.29
N PRO A 167 3.25 1.42 -35.19
CA PRO A 167 2.10 1.00 -34.40
C PRO A 167 2.16 1.55 -32.96
N ALA A 168 1.05 2.12 -32.47
CA ALA A 168 0.97 2.76 -31.16
C ALA A 168 0.80 1.73 -30.02
N ASP A 169 1.68 0.72 -29.97
CA ASP A 169 1.72 -0.28 -28.90
C ASP A 169 2.97 -0.06 -28.03
N PRO A 170 2.83 0.41 -26.78
CA PRO A 170 3.97 0.63 -25.88
C PRO A 170 4.68 -0.68 -25.48
N ASN A 171 4.04 -1.84 -25.66
CA ASN A 171 4.60 -3.15 -25.33
C ASN A 171 5.31 -3.83 -26.50
N LEU A 172 5.47 -3.13 -27.63
CA LEU A 172 6.13 -3.67 -28.81
C LEU A 172 7.53 -4.18 -28.42
N SER A 173 7.83 -5.45 -28.73
CA SER A 173 9.15 -6.01 -28.48
C SER A 173 10.20 -5.24 -29.26
N PHE A 174 11.44 -5.22 -28.78
CA PHE A 174 12.51 -4.54 -29.49
C PHE A 174 12.74 -5.08 -30.90
N GLU A 175 12.58 -6.39 -31.08
CA GLU A 175 12.66 -7.06 -32.38
C GLU A 175 11.53 -6.61 -33.32
N ALA A 176 10.30 -6.56 -32.81
CA ALA A 176 9.14 -6.10 -33.57
C ALA A 176 9.22 -4.61 -33.91
N LEU A 177 9.77 -3.77 -33.01
CA LEU A 177 10.04 -2.37 -33.27
C LEU A 177 11.08 -2.20 -34.38
N THR A 178 12.19 -2.94 -34.30
CA THR A 178 13.24 -2.92 -35.32
C THR A 178 12.71 -3.38 -36.67
N GLU A 179 11.88 -4.43 -36.69
CA GLU A 179 11.25 -4.91 -37.92
C GLU A 179 10.26 -3.89 -38.50
N ALA A 180 9.46 -3.24 -37.65
CA ALA A 180 8.54 -2.18 -38.09
C ALA A 180 9.27 -0.95 -38.67
N MET A 181 10.52 -0.72 -38.27
CA MET A 181 11.39 0.32 -38.82
C MET A 181 12.04 -0.07 -40.15
N ARG A 182 12.14 -1.37 -40.46
CA ARG A 182 12.84 -1.87 -41.65
C ARG A 182 12.19 -1.32 -42.93
N GLY A 183 13.02 -0.77 -43.82
CA GLY A 183 12.57 -0.18 -45.08
C GLY A 183 11.98 1.24 -44.95
N HIS A 184 11.81 1.75 -43.73
CA HIS A 184 11.19 3.06 -43.45
C HIS A 184 12.17 4.10 -42.90
N VAL A 185 13.42 3.71 -42.60
CA VAL A 185 14.46 4.63 -42.12
C VAL A 185 14.96 5.51 -43.27
N LEU A 186 14.75 6.82 -43.15
CA LEU A 186 15.21 7.84 -44.10
C LEU A 186 16.60 8.38 -43.77
N ALA A 187 16.93 8.48 -42.48
CA ALA A 187 18.26 8.87 -42.00
C ALA A 187 18.47 8.32 -40.59
N SER A 188 19.73 8.11 -40.19
CA SER A 188 20.07 7.75 -38.82
C SER A 188 21.30 8.49 -38.32
N GLY A 189 21.37 8.72 -37.02
CA GLY A 189 22.52 9.30 -36.36
C GLY A 189 22.76 8.63 -35.02
N ALA A 190 23.98 8.72 -34.51
CA ALA A 190 24.32 8.19 -33.21
C ALA A 190 25.28 9.12 -32.47
N LEU A 191 25.23 9.06 -31.15
CA LEU A 191 26.14 9.71 -30.22
C LEU A 191 26.58 8.67 -29.19
N THR A 192 27.88 8.50 -28.97
CA THR A 192 28.40 7.49 -28.03
C THR A 192 28.82 8.15 -26.73
N ALA A 193 28.37 7.62 -25.60
CA ALA A 193 28.91 7.96 -24.29
C ALA A 193 29.75 6.83 -23.73
N MET A 194 30.82 7.16 -23.00
CA MET A 194 31.63 6.21 -22.26
C MET A 194 31.25 6.25 -20.79
N SER A 195 30.85 5.13 -20.22
CA SER A 195 30.50 5.01 -18.79
C SER A 195 31.34 3.93 -18.13
N ALA A 196 31.95 4.24 -16.99
CA ALA A 196 32.57 3.28 -16.10
C ALA A 196 31.90 3.37 -14.72
N ARG A 197 31.98 2.30 -13.94
CA ARG A 197 31.65 2.38 -12.53
C ARG A 197 32.60 3.36 -11.83
N PRO A 198 32.11 4.33 -11.03
CA PRO A 198 32.98 5.26 -10.31
C PRO A 198 33.87 4.51 -9.29
N PRO A 199 35.17 4.88 -9.15
CA PRO A 199 36.01 4.36 -8.08
C PRO A 199 35.42 4.78 -6.73
N GLY A 200 35.10 3.83 -5.85
CA GLY A 200 34.47 4.13 -4.56
C GLY A 200 32.97 4.46 -4.63
N ALA A 201 32.33 4.44 -5.81
CA ALA A 201 30.90 4.09 -5.88
C ALA A 201 30.84 2.63 -5.48
N GLY A 202 30.71 2.44 -4.16
CA GLY A 202 31.16 1.26 -3.48
C GLY A 202 30.78 0.00 -4.23
N GLU A 203 31.64 -1.01 -4.17
CA GLU A 203 31.08 -2.20 -3.56
C GLU A 203 30.27 -1.67 -2.37
N GLU A 204 28.93 -1.76 -2.43
CA GLU A 204 28.20 -2.14 -1.22
C GLU A 204 29.20 -3.00 -0.48
N THR A 205 29.68 -2.59 0.69
CA THR A 205 30.40 -3.54 1.53
C THR A 205 29.49 -4.74 1.49
N ALA A 206 29.87 -5.77 0.72
CA ALA A 206 28.95 -6.80 0.36
C ALA A 206 28.87 -7.54 1.66
N ARG A 207 27.93 -7.11 2.51
CA ARG A 207 27.51 -7.86 3.66
C ARG A 207 27.22 -9.19 3.02
N SER A 208 28.02 -10.17 3.39
CA SER A 208 28.01 -11.46 2.71
C SER A 208 26.56 -11.89 2.55
N PRO A 209 26.14 -12.34 1.35
CA PRO A 209 24.73 -12.57 1.06
C PRO A 209 24.03 -13.26 2.23
N LEU A 210 22.97 -12.61 2.72
CA LEU A 210 22.24 -13.04 3.90
C LEU A 210 21.44 -14.29 3.55
N ARG A 211 21.62 -15.37 4.31
CA ARG A 211 20.89 -16.63 4.08
C ARG A 211 19.59 -16.64 4.88
N ILE A 212 18.48 -16.84 4.18
CA ILE A 212 17.18 -17.21 4.75
C ILE A 212 16.81 -18.63 4.32
N GLU A 213 15.67 -19.14 4.79
CA GLU A 213 15.23 -20.52 4.51
C GLU A 213 15.08 -20.83 3.01
N THR A 214 14.74 -19.82 2.19
CA THR A 214 14.48 -19.97 0.75
C THR A 214 15.66 -19.64 -0.15
N GLY A 215 16.76 -19.08 0.38
CA GLY A 215 17.93 -18.75 -0.44
C GLY A 215 18.80 -17.63 0.12
N LEU A 216 19.70 -17.12 -0.72
CA LEU A 216 20.59 -15.99 -0.40
C LEU A 216 19.99 -14.67 -0.90
N LEU A 217 20.14 -13.63 -0.10
CA LEU A 217 19.70 -12.26 -0.37
C LEU A 217 20.89 -11.29 -0.35
N ALA A 218 20.92 -10.38 -1.31
CA ALA A 218 21.72 -9.15 -1.24
C ALA A 218 20.76 -7.98 -0.95
N GLY A 219 21.02 -7.22 0.11
CA GLY A 219 20.24 -6.03 0.48
C GLY A 219 21.02 -4.77 0.16
N ALA A 220 20.31 -3.65 0.02
CA ALA A 220 20.88 -2.36 -0.31
C ALA A 220 21.14 -1.49 0.93
N ALA A 221 22.02 -0.49 0.81
CA ALA A 221 22.13 0.56 1.81
C ALA A 221 20.82 1.38 1.88
N GLY A 222 20.42 1.77 3.08
CA GLY A 222 19.37 2.77 3.31
C GLY A 222 19.83 4.18 2.98
N ARG A 223 19.02 5.20 3.29
CA ARG A 223 19.48 6.61 3.19
C ARG A 223 20.62 6.87 4.16
N ASP A 224 20.54 6.25 5.34
CA ASP A 224 21.63 6.06 6.29
C ASP A 224 22.41 4.78 5.92
N PRO A 225 23.70 4.89 5.59
CA PRO A 225 24.52 3.74 5.20
C PRO A 225 24.74 2.72 6.33
N ALA A 226 24.43 3.07 7.59
CA ALA A 226 24.44 2.10 8.70
C ALA A 226 23.26 1.11 8.63
N ILE A 227 22.20 1.46 7.92
CA ILE A 227 21.00 0.63 7.74
C ILE A 227 21.12 -0.17 6.44
N THR A 228 20.86 -1.48 6.52
CA THR A 228 20.64 -2.31 5.34
C THR A 228 19.15 -2.57 5.17
N VAL A 229 18.70 -2.48 3.92
CA VAL A 229 17.31 -2.64 3.51
C VAL A 229 17.21 -3.80 2.54
N TYR A 230 16.34 -4.74 2.84
CA TYR A 230 15.97 -5.86 1.97
C TYR A 230 14.54 -5.64 1.53
N LYS A 231 14.26 -5.53 0.24
CA LYS A 231 12.94 -5.23 -0.31
C LYS A 231 12.47 -6.37 -1.21
N GLY A 232 11.15 -6.58 -1.28
CA GLY A 232 10.55 -7.52 -2.22
C GLY A 232 10.90 -8.99 -1.94
N VAL A 233 11.13 -9.36 -0.68
CA VAL A 233 11.47 -10.72 -0.27
C VAL A 233 10.19 -11.57 -0.19
N PRO A 234 9.99 -12.63 -0.99
CA PRO A 234 8.77 -13.43 -0.92
C PRO A 234 8.67 -14.16 0.41
N TYR A 235 7.56 -13.98 1.13
CA TYR A 235 7.27 -14.71 2.36
C TYR A 235 6.24 -15.83 2.16
N ALA A 236 5.57 -15.83 1.00
CA ALA A 236 4.62 -16.85 0.54
C ALA A 236 4.74 -17.02 -0.99
N ALA A 237 4.22 -18.12 -1.53
CA ALA A 237 4.07 -18.30 -2.97
C ALA A 237 3.03 -17.34 -3.55
N ALA A 238 3.21 -16.95 -4.81
CA ALA A 238 2.25 -16.15 -5.56
C ALA A 238 0.85 -16.80 -5.52
N PRO A 239 -0.19 -16.12 -5.02
CA PRO A 239 -1.56 -16.64 -4.91
C PRO A 239 -2.31 -16.65 -6.25
N VAL A 240 -1.67 -17.17 -7.31
CA VAL A 240 -2.19 -17.22 -8.69
C VAL A 240 -2.76 -18.59 -9.04
N GLY A 241 -3.64 -18.63 -10.04
CA GLY A 241 -4.22 -19.88 -10.57
C GLY A 241 -4.87 -20.72 -9.46
N PRO A 242 -4.46 -21.98 -9.24
CA PRO A 242 -5.00 -22.83 -8.17
C PRO A 242 -4.81 -22.29 -6.75
N LEU A 243 -3.83 -21.40 -6.53
CA LEU A 243 -3.56 -20.78 -5.22
C LEU A 243 -4.44 -19.55 -4.95
N ARG A 244 -5.15 -19.04 -5.95
CA ARG A 244 -6.10 -17.94 -5.75
C ARG A 244 -7.25 -18.41 -4.86
N PHE A 245 -7.63 -17.57 -3.90
CA PHE A 245 -8.62 -17.85 -2.86
C PHE A 245 -8.27 -19.09 -2.01
N ARG A 246 -7.00 -19.25 -1.69
CA ARG A 246 -6.51 -20.24 -0.71
C ARG A 246 -5.63 -19.59 0.36
N PRO A 247 -5.44 -20.26 1.51
CA PRO A 247 -4.38 -19.89 2.44
C PRO A 247 -3.03 -19.77 1.72
N PRO A 248 -2.17 -18.79 2.09
CA PRO A 248 -0.86 -18.61 1.46
C PRO A 248 0.00 -19.87 1.60
N ALA A 249 0.55 -20.32 0.48
CA ALA A 249 1.47 -21.46 0.43
C ALA A 249 2.92 -21.03 0.69
N ALA A 250 3.77 -21.99 1.04
CA ALA A 250 5.19 -21.73 1.26
C ALA A 250 5.86 -21.16 -0.02
N PRO A 251 6.74 -20.16 0.10
CA PRO A 251 7.46 -19.62 -1.05
C PRO A 251 8.43 -20.67 -1.62
N ALA A 252 8.65 -20.63 -2.94
CA ALA A 252 9.65 -21.47 -3.58
C ALA A 252 11.06 -21.03 -3.17
N ALA A 253 11.95 -22.01 -2.94
CA ALA A 253 13.37 -21.74 -2.78
C ALA A 253 13.99 -21.34 -4.13
N TRP A 254 15.08 -20.57 -4.11
CA TRP A 254 15.85 -20.20 -5.30
C TRP A 254 17.33 -20.53 -5.12
N GLU A 255 18.00 -20.71 -6.26
CA GLU A 255 19.46 -20.83 -6.31
C GLU A 255 20.13 -19.47 -6.54
N GLY A 256 21.38 -19.34 -6.09
CA GLY A 256 22.13 -18.09 -6.21
C GLY A 256 21.69 -16.99 -5.24
N VAL A 257 22.09 -15.76 -5.53
CA VAL A 257 21.81 -14.57 -4.71
C VAL A 257 20.71 -13.75 -5.37
N ARG A 258 19.60 -13.55 -4.67
CA ARG A 258 18.51 -12.67 -5.10
C ARG A 258 18.79 -11.24 -4.64
N GLN A 259 18.70 -10.28 -5.56
CA GLN A 259 18.75 -8.87 -5.22
C GLN A 259 17.44 -8.46 -4.55
N ALA A 260 17.55 -7.90 -3.35
CA ALA A 260 16.45 -7.41 -2.53
C ALA A 260 16.57 -5.88 -2.36
N ASP A 261 16.75 -5.17 -3.46
CA ASP A 261 16.93 -3.72 -3.52
C ASP A 261 15.69 -2.98 -4.05
N ARG A 262 14.66 -3.72 -4.49
CA ARG A 262 13.41 -3.23 -5.08
C ARG A 262 12.19 -3.78 -4.34
N PHE A 263 11.19 -2.92 -4.16
CA PHE A 263 9.89 -3.34 -3.63
C PHE A 263 9.20 -4.32 -4.58
N GLY A 264 8.48 -5.30 -4.01
CA GLY A 264 7.63 -6.19 -4.78
C GLY A 264 6.41 -5.47 -5.36
N ALA A 265 5.67 -6.16 -6.23
CA ALA A 265 4.44 -5.63 -6.80
C ALA A 265 3.39 -5.37 -5.70
N LEU A 266 2.57 -4.35 -5.91
CA LEU A 266 1.43 -4.08 -5.05
C LEU A 266 0.38 -5.17 -5.27
N CYS A 267 -0.32 -5.58 -4.22
CA CYS A 267 -1.47 -6.45 -4.41
C CYS A 267 -2.55 -5.73 -5.23
N PRO A 268 -3.29 -6.45 -6.09
CA PRO A 268 -4.28 -5.82 -6.93
C PRO A 268 -5.36 -5.16 -6.08
N GLN A 269 -5.68 -3.92 -6.43
CA GLN A 269 -6.58 -3.06 -5.69
C GLN A 269 -7.26 -2.05 -6.62
N PRO A 270 -8.48 -1.58 -6.30
CA PRO A 270 -9.13 -0.53 -7.08
C PRO A 270 -8.28 0.73 -7.14
N GLN A 271 -8.31 1.44 -8.26
CA GLN A 271 -7.78 2.81 -8.31
C GLN A 271 -8.71 3.73 -7.53
N GLY A 272 -8.27 4.16 -6.35
CA GLY A 272 -9.02 5.14 -5.55
C GLY A 272 -9.00 6.54 -6.18
N GLY A 273 -9.79 7.47 -5.61
CA GLY A 273 -9.82 8.88 -6.04
C GLY A 273 -8.59 9.73 -5.61
N GLY A 274 -7.51 9.08 -5.15
CA GLY A 274 -6.23 9.70 -4.80
C GLY A 274 -5.17 9.49 -5.90
N PRO A 275 -3.93 9.97 -5.72
CA PRO A 275 -2.86 9.67 -6.65
C PRO A 275 -2.69 8.14 -6.77
N PRO A 276 -2.46 7.62 -7.99
CA PRO A 276 -2.34 6.19 -8.22
C PRO A 276 -1.20 5.62 -7.34
N PRO A 277 -1.34 4.38 -6.85
CA PRO A 277 -0.29 3.74 -6.08
C PRO A 277 1.03 3.74 -6.85
N ALA A 278 2.13 4.08 -6.19
CA ALA A 278 3.44 4.09 -6.83
C ALA A 278 3.94 2.66 -7.03
N GLY A 279 3.66 2.07 -8.21
CA GLY A 279 4.24 0.79 -8.63
C GLY A 279 3.28 -0.11 -9.41
N PRO A 280 3.79 -1.18 -10.06
CA PRO A 280 2.96 -2.15 -10.75
C PRO A 280 2.13 -2.99 -9.75
N MET A 281 0.90 -3.31 -10.14
CA MET A 281 0.06 -4.28 -9.44
C MET A 281 0.19 -5.66 -10.07
N ASP A 282 0.32 -6.69 -9.24
CA ASP A 282 0.36 -8.09 -9.63
C ASP A 282 -0.19 -8.97 -8.50
N GLU A 283 -0.74 -10.14 -8.81
CA GLU A 283 -1.14 -11.11 -7.79
C GLU A 283 0.06 -11.74 -7.09
N ASP A 284 1.25 -11.79 -7.72
CA ASP A 284 2.52 -12.09 -7.07
C ASP A 284 2.99 -10.91 -6.21
N CYS A 285 2.22 -10.63 -5.15
CA CYS A 285 2.42 -9.48 -4.28
C CYS A 285 2.89 -9.84 -2.86
N LEU A 286 2.87 -11.11 -2.46
CA LEU A 286 3.13 -11.55 -1.07
C LEU A 286 4.63 -11.48 -0.70
N THR A 287 5.10 -10.24 -0.60
CA THR A 287 6.50 -9.88 -0.34
C THR A 287 6.63 -9.02 0.90
N ALA A 288 7.79 -9.14 1.55
CA ALA A 288 8.19 -8.42 2.75
C ALA A 288 9.41 -7.53 2.46
N ASN A 289 9.55 -6.50 3.28
CA ASN A 289 10.69 -5.59 3.28
C ASN A 289 11.23 -5.48 4.71
N VAL A 290 12.55 -5.44 4.88
CA VAL A 290 13.23 -5.46 6.17
C VAL A 290 14.28 -4.34 6.23
N TRP A 291 14.21 -3.47 7.26
CA TRP A 291 15.23 -2.48 7.61
C TRP A 291 15.95 -2.93 8.88
N THR A 292 17.28 -2.97 8.83
CA THR A 292 18.09 -3.40 9.97
C THR A 292 19.43 -2.67 10.05
N ALA A 293 19.78 -2.20 11.24
CA ALA A 293 21.15 -1.76 11.58
C ALA A 293 21.92 -2.81 12.39
N ALA A 294 21.40 -4.02 12.50
CA ALA A 294 22.01 -5.08 13.29
C ALA A 294 23.31 -5.57 12.64
N ALA A 295 24.34 -5.79 13.46
CA ALA A 295 25.47 -6.61 13.09
C ALA A 295 25.08 -8.10 13.10
N ALA A 296 25.91 -8.93 12.46
CA ALA A 296 25.70 -10.38 12.43
C ALA A 296 25.64 -10.95 13.87
N GLY A 297 24.60 -11.74 14.16
CA GLY A 297 24.42 -12.41 15.46
C GLY A 297 23.74 -11.56 16.54
N GLU A 298 23.46 -10.28 16.31
CA GLU A 298 22.63 -9.49 17.21
C GLU A 298 21.18 -10.01 17.26
N LYS A 299 20.47 -9.66 18.34
CA LYS A 299 19.07 -10.02 18.59
C LYS A 299 18.27 -8.78 18.96
N ARG A 300 17.89 -8.00 17.94
CA ARG A 300 17.13 -6.76 18.11
C ARG A 300 15.63 -7.02 18.13
N PRO A 301 14.84 -6.27 18.91
CA PRO A 301 13.39 -6.40 18.86
C PRO A 301 12.86 -6.05 17.47
N VAL A 302 11.78 -6.72 17.08
CA VAL A 302 11.23 -6.66 15.73
C VAL A 302 9.89 -5.94 15.75
N LEU A 303 9.72 -4.97 14.85
CA LEU A 303 8.42 -4.38 14.52
C LEU A 303 7.93 -4.97 13.20
N VAL A 304 6.72 -5.51 13.19
CA VAL A 304 6.00 -5.87 11.97
C VAL A 304 4.87 -4.85 11.77
N TRP A 305 4.98 -4.03 10.72
CA TRP A 305 4.01 -3.00 10.38
C TRP A 305 3.00 -3.51 9.35
N ILE A 306 1.72 -3.51 9.73
CA ILE A 306 0.57 -3.86 8.90
C ILE A 306 -0.10 -2.55 8.45
N TYR A 307 -0.13 -2.30 7.14
CA TYR A 307 -0.66 -1.06 6.59
C TYR A 307 -2.20 -1.01 6.62
N GLY A 308 -2.74 0.22 6.53
CA GLY A 308 -4.18 0.50 6.52
C GLY A 308 -4.84 0.41 5.15
N GLY A 309 -5.88 1.22 4.91
CA GLY A 309 -6.56 1.30 3.60
C GLY A 309 -7.86 0.48 3.47
N GLY A 310 -8.55 0.27 4.58
CA GLY A 310 -9.90 -0.30 4.62
C GLY A 310 -10.00 -1.77 4.18
N PHE A 311 -8.87 -2.49 4.14
CA PHE A 311 -8.74 -3.81 3.49
C PHE A 311 -8.95 -3.79 1.98
N LEU A 312 -9.02 -2.60 1.36
CA LEU A 312 -9.29 -2.40 -0.07
C LEU A 312 -8.04 -1.93 -0.84
N THR A 313 -7.24 -1.08 -0.22
CA THR A 313 -6.07 -0.43 -0.84
C THR A 313 -4.90 -0.38 0.13
N GLY A 314 -3.71 -0.05 -0.36
CA GLY A 314 -2.48 0.11 0.42
C GLY A 314 -1.36 -0.82 -0.03
N THR A 315 -0.17 -0.58 0.52
CA THR A 315 1.02 -1.41 0.28
C THR A 315 2.07 -1.19 1.37
N GLY A 316 2.81 -2.24 1.71
CA GLY A 316 4.01 -2.16 2.55
C GLY A 316 5.18 -1.42 1.89
N ALA A 317 5.09 -1.07 0.61
CA ALA A 317 6.09 -0.28 -0.12
C ALA A 317 5.87 1.24 0.02
N SER A 318 4.82 1.69 0.73
CA SER A 318 4.54 3.12 0.89
C SER A 318 5.71 3.81 1.62
N PRO A 319 6.22 4.96 1.13
CA PRO A 319 7.21 5.76 1.84
C PRO A 319 6.76 6.20 3.23
N GLU A 320 5.43 6.30 3.47
CA GLU A 320 4.88 6.58 4.80
C GLU A 320 5.29 5.54 5.85
N PHE A 321 5.62 4.32 5.43
CA PHE A 321 5.96 3.20 6.31
C PHE A 321 7.45 2.85 6.31
N ASP A 322 8.29 3.72 5.73
CA ASP A 322 9.73 3.51 5.72
C ASP A 322 10.27 3.27 7.14
N GLY A 323 10.96 2.15 7.33
CA GLY A 323 11.37 1.66 8.64
C GLY A 323 12.67 2.26 9.18
N GLU A 324 13.33 3.15 8.45
CA GLU A 324 14.69 3.59 8.76
C GLU A 324 14.78 4.36 10.09
N GLY A 325 13.77 5.16 10.42
CA GLY A 325 13.73 5.95 11.66
C GLY A 325 13.79 5.08 12.93
N LEU A 326 12.99 4.02 12.98
CA LEU A 326 13.03 3.04 14.09
C LEU A 326 14.25 2.11 14.00
N ALA A 327 14.76 1.83 12.80
CA ALA A 327 15.98 1.05 12.63
C ALA A 327 17.19 1.72 13.28
N ARG A 328 17.32 3.05 13.16
CA ARG A 328 18.33 3.84 13.89
C ARG A 328 18.19 3.75 15.40
N LYS A 329 16.96 3.54 15.89
CA LYS A 329 16.67 3.31 17.31
C LYS A 329 16.87 1.86 17.74
N GLY A 330 17.48 0.99 16.92
CA GLY A 330 17.82 -0.37 17.32
C GLY A 330 16.68 -1.38 17.18
N VAL A 331 15.71 -1.11 16.31
CA VAL A 331 14.61 -2.03 15.97
C VAL A 331 14.85 -2.64 14.59
N VAL A 332 14.48 -3.91 14.39
CA VAL A 332 14.35 -4.46 13.03
C VAL A 332 12.92 -4.22 12.56
N VAL A 333 12.73 -3.48 11.47
CA VAL A 333 11.40 -3.14 10.97
C VAL A 333 11.06 -3.98 9.76
N VAL A 334 9.88 -4.59 9.77
CA VAL A 334 9.32 -5.38 8.68
C VAL A 334 8.04 -4.73 8.18
N THR A 335 7.98 -4.38 6.89
CA THR A 335 6.73 -4.07 6.19
C THR A 335 6.46 -5.16 5.18
N PHE A 336 5.23 -5.30 4.69
CA PHE A 336 4.86 -6.35 3.75
C PHE A 336 3.55 -6.00 3.05
N ASN A 337 3.20 -6.78 2.04
CA ASN A 337 1.92 -6.72 1.31
C ASN A 337 1.04 -7.90 1.72
N TYR A 338 -0.27 -7.69 1.91
CA TYR A 338 -1.28 -8.74 2.10
C TYR A 338 -2.43 -8.56 1.10
N ARG A 339 -3.15 -9.62 0.73
CA ARG A 339 -4.25 -9.53 -0.25
C ARG A 339 -5.39 -8.63 0.22
N LEU A 340 -5.94 -7.85 -0.71
CA LEU A 340 -6.96 -6.82 -0.47
C LEU A 340 -8.25 -7.11 -1.25
N GLY A 341 -9.33 -6.43 -0.90
CA GLY A 341 -10.60 -6.46 -1.62
C GLY A 341 -11.16 -7.88 -1.77
N ALA A 342 -11.77 -8.17 -2.92
CA ALA A 342 -12.28 -9.49 -3.24
C ALA A 342 -11.18 -10.57 -3.17
N LEU A 343 -9.96 -10.27 -3.65
CA LEU A 343 -8.84 -11.23 -3.62
C LEU A 343 -8.40 -11.59 -2.19
N GLY A 344 -8.55 -10.67 -1.24
CA GLY A 344 -8.24 -10.88 0.18
C GLY A 344 -9.40 -11.42 1.00
N PHE A 345 -10.64 -11.11 0.64
CA PHE A 345 -11.79 -11.29 1.53
C PHE A 345 -13.07 -11.87 0.91
N LEU A 346 -13.02 -12.37 -0.33
CA LEU A 346 -14.17 -13.05 -0.94
C LEU A 346 -14.47 -14.38 -0.24
N ALA A 347 -15.71 -14.54 0.22
CA ALA A 347 -16.26 -15.79 0.72
C ALA A 347 -17.41 -16.25 -0.18
N THR A 348 -17.48 -17.54 -0.51
CA THR A 348 -18.63 -18.13 -1.20
C THR A 348 -18.90 -19.52 -0.62
N PRO A 349 -20.13 -20.06 -0.73
CA PRO A 349 -20.40 -21.43 -0.28
C PRO A 349 -19.48 -22.46 -0.94
N ALA A 350 -19.14 -22.28 -2.22
CA ALA A 350 -18.27 -23.19 -2.95
C ALA A 350 -16.81 -23.13 -2.48
N LEU A 351 -16.28 -21.92 -2.20
CA LEU A 351 -14.94 -21.76 -1.61
C LEU A 351 -14.87 -22.34 -0.20
N SER A 352 -15.89 -22.11 0.63
CA SER A 352 -15.98 -22.67 1.97
C SER A 352 -16.08 -24.20 1.95
N ALA A 353 -16.77 -24.79 0.97
CA ALA A 353 -16.90 -26.24 0.82
C ALA A 353 -15.59 -26.93 0.37
N GLU A 354 -14.76 -26.24 -0.43
CA GLU A 354 -13.42 -26.73 -0.83
C GLU A 354 -12.40 -26.64 0.30
N ALA A 355 -12.57 -25.67 1.20
CA ALA A 355 -11.64 -25.41 2.29
C ALA A 355 -11.71 -26.50 3.38
N GLU A 356 -10.55 -27.01 3.79
CA GLU A 356 -10.43 -28.04 4.84
C GLU A 356 -11.11 -27.64 6.17
N HIS A 357 -11.11 -26.35 6.49
CA HIS A 357 -11.70 -25.79 7.71
C HIS A 357 -13.15 -25.34 7.54
N GLY A 358 -13.77 -25.57 6.36
CA GLY A 358 -15.18 -25.27 6.12
C GLY A 358 -15.55 -23.78 6.10
N ALA A 359 -14.60 -22.89 5.77
CA ALA A 359 -14.85 -21.46 5.64
C ALA A 359 -13.95 -20.77 4.60
N SER A 360 -14.26 -19.53 4.23
CA SER A 360 -13.53 -18.73 3.25
C SER A 360 -13.59 -17.23 3.58
N GLY A 361 -12.75 -16.40 2.93
CA GLY A 361 -12.82 -14.93 3.00
C GLY A 361 -11.88 -14.22 4.00
N ASN A 362 -10.94 -14.91 4.65
CA ASN A 362 -9.94 -14.27 5.51
C ASN A 362 -8.52 -14.41 4.95
N TYR A 363 -8.37 -14.43 3.62
CA TYR A 363 -7.08 -14.65 2.98
C TYR A 363 -6.06 -13.57 3.32
N GLY A 364 -6.46 -12.30 3.40
CA GLY A 364 -5.59 -11.20 3.84
C GLY A 364 -5.07 -11.38 5.28
N LEU A 365 -5.92 -11.83 6.21
CA LEU A 365 -5.49 -12.13 7.60
C LEU A 365 -4.59 -13.38 7.66
N LEU A 366 -4.83 -14.36 6.79
CA LEU A 366 -3.97 -15.53 6.66
C LEU A 366 -2.59 -15.15 6.09
N ASP A 367 -2.54 -14.16 5.20
CA ASP A 367 -1.29 -13.56 4.70
C ASP A 367 -0.51 -12.89 5.82
N ASP A 368 -1.18 -12.12 6.71
CA ASP A 368 -0.56 -11.56 7.91
C ASP A 368 0.03 -12.65 8.82
N ILE A 369 -0.72 -13.74 9.06
CA ILE A 369 -0.24 -14.89 9.86
C ILE A 369 0.94 -15.58 9.19
N ALA A 370 0.92 -15.73 7.86
CA ALA A 370 2.00 -16.36 7.10
C ALA A 370 3.29 -15.54 7.17
N LEU A 371 3.20 -14.21 7.06
CA LEU A 371 4.34 -13.33 7.29
C LEU A 371 4.87 -13.51 8.72
N LEU A 372 4.02 -13.51 9.75
CA LEU A 372 4.51 -13.68 11.13
C LEU A 372 5.22 -15.02 11.33
N LYS A 373 4.73 -16.09 10.69
CA LYS A 373 5.43 -17.38 10.66
C LYS A 373 6.76 -17.29 9.90
N TRP A 374 6.83 -16.53 8.80
CA TRP A 374 8.09 -16.26 8.08
C TRP A 374 9.08 -15.47 8.93
N VAL A 375 8.63 -14.44 9.65
CA VAL A 375 9.44 -13.66 10.61
C VAL A 375 10.03 -14.60 11.66
N ARG A 376 9.22 -15.48 12.26
CA ARG A 376 9.70 -16.48 13.23
C ARG A 376 10.83 -17.35 12.70
N ARG A 377 10.80 -17.72 11.42
CA ARG A 377 11.81 -18.60 10.80
C ARG A 377 13.04 -17.85 10.30
N ASN A 378 12.89 -16.59 9.87
CA ASN A 378 13.93 -15.91 9.08
C ASN A 378 14.51 -14.66 9.74
N ILE A 379 13.81 -14.00 10.68
CA ILE A 379 14.22 -12.66 11.13
C ILE A 379 15.56 -12.64 11.89
N ALA A 380 15.95 -13.78 12.48
CA ALA A 380 17.25 -13.96 13.11
C ALA A 380 18.42 -13.75 12.14
N ALA A 381 18.25 -14.09 10.86
CA ALA A 381 19.27 -13.83 9.84
C ALA A 381 19.51 -12.34 9.63
N PHE A 382 18.48 -11.50 9.82
CA PHE A 382 18.53 -10.04 9.73
C PHE A 382 18.96 -9.37 11.05
N GLY A 383 19.35 -10.15 12.06
CA GLY A 383 19.70 -9.70 13.40
C GLY A 383 18.50 -9.34 14.28
N GLY A 384 17.29 -9.77 13.90
CA GLY A 384 16.09 -9.61 14.71
C GLY A 384 15.89 -10.79 15.67
N ASP A 385 15.27 -10.53 16.81
CA ASP A 385 14.88 -11.55 17.77
C ASP A 385 13.45 -12.04 17.47
N PRO A 386 13.26 -13.28 16.99
CA PRO A 386 11.94 -13.83 16.73
C PRO A 386 11.07 -13.90 17.99
N ASP A 387 11.65 -13.91 19.19
CA ASP A 387 10.94 -13.93 20.47
C ASP A 387 10.55 -12.54 20.98
N GLN A 388 10.97 -11.46 20.31
CA GLN A 388 10.63 -10.05 20.64
C GLN A 388 9.93 -9.34 19.48
N VAL A 389 8.88 -9.97 18.94
CA VAL A 389 8.07 -9.41 17.85
C VAL A 389 6.94 -8.55 18.40
N THR A 390 6.82 -7.34 17.87
CA THR A 390 5.69 -6.41 18.06
C THR A 390 4.95 -6.28 16.73
N ILE A 391 3.64 -6.52 16.72
CA ILE A 391 2.80 -6.16 15.56
C ILE A 391 2.23 -4.76 15.77
N ALA A 392 2.25 -3.95 14.73
CA ALA A 392 1.68 -2.61 14.75
C ALA A 392 0.93 -2.32 13.46
N GLY A 393 -0.10 -1.51 13.52
CA GLY A 393 -0.78 -1.04 12.32
C GLY A 393 -1.70 0.14 12.60
N GLN A 394 -2.14 0.77 11.51
CA GLN A 394 -3.05 1.90 11.53
C GLN A 394 -4.32 1.58 10.73
N SER A 395 -5.48 2.01 11.21
CA SER A 395 -6.76 1.81 10.54
C SER A 395 -7.07 0.33 10.23
N ALA A 396 -7.14 -0.10 8.97
CA ALA A 396 -7.34 -1.51 8.63
C ALA A 396 -6.21 -2.41 9.14
N GLY A 397 -4.97 -1.92 9.15
CA GLY A 397 -3.84 -2.63 9.74
C GLY A 397 -3.97 -2.75 11.26
N ALA A 398 -4.52 -1.73 11.93
CA ALA A 398 -4.89 -1.84 13.34
C ALA A 398 -6.04 -2.85 13.56
N GLY A 399 -6.92 -3.02 12.57
CA GLY A 399 -7.91 -4.08 12.50
C GLY A 399 -7.29 -5.46 12.40
N SER A 400 -6.35 -5.66 11.49
CA SER A 400 -5.54 -6.88 11.45
C SER A 400 -4.89 -7.14 12.81
N VAL A 401 -4.25 -6.14 13.44
CA VAL A 401 -3.68 -6.29 14.80
C VAL A 401 -4.73 -6.77 15.81
N GLY A 402 -5.94 -6.21 15.77
CA GLY A 402 -7.07 -6.63 16.61
C GLY A 402 -7.51 -8.07 16.35
N PHE A 403 -7.74 -8.45 15.09
CA PHE A 403 -8.15 -9.79 14.70
C PHE A 403 -7.07 -10.85 14.99
N LEU A 404 -5.81 -10.55 14.71
CA LEU A 404 -4.67 -11.40 15.08
C LEU A 404 -4.54 -11.55 16.60
N SER A 405 -4.85 -10.50 17.36
CA SER A 405 -4.91 -10.57 18.82
C SER A 405 -5.99 -11.52 19.33
N MET A 406 -7.06 -11.77 18.57
CA MET A 406 -8.12 -12.72 18.94
C MET A 406 -7.98 -14.08 18.26
N SER A 407 -7.10 -14.19 17.25
CA SER A 407 -6.93 -15.42 16.47
C SER A 407 -6.04 -16.42 17.21
N PRO A 408 -6.51 -17.67 17.42
CA PRO A 408 -5.68 -18.75 17.93
C PRO A 408 -4.51 -19.09 16.99
N LEU A 409 -4.65 -18.82 15.69
CA LEU A 409 -3.63 -19.10 14.68
C LEU A 409 -2.40 -18.19 14.79
N ALA A 410 -2.56 -17.03 15.44
CA ALA A 410 -1.48 -16.09 15.70
C ALA A 410 -0.83 -16.26 17.09
N LYS A 411 -1.30 -17.25 17.88
CA LYS A 411 -0.80 -17.48 19.24
C LYS A 411 0.70 -17.79 19.25
N GLY A 412 1.43 -17.03 20.06
CA GLY A 412 2.88 -17.18 20.20
C GLY A 412 3.72 -16.53 19.09
N LEU A 413 3.10 -15.86 18.11
CA LEU A 413 3.82 -15.21 17.01
C LEU A 413 4.29 -13.78 17.33
N PHE A 414 3.76 -13.16 18.38
CA PHE A 414 4.13 -11.82 18.82
C PHE A 414 4.01 -11.66 20.35
N LYS A 415 4.68 -10.66 20.90
CA LYS A 415 4.72 -10.31 22.33
C LYS A 415 3.97 -9.04 22.67
N ARG A 416 3.76 -8.17 21.68
CA ARG A 416 3.17 -6.83 21.85
C ARG A 416 2.34 -6.47 20.62
N ALA A 417 1.29 -5.68 20.83
CA ALA A 417 0.36 -5.25 19.79
C ALA A 417 0.10 -3.74 19.88
N ILE A 418 0.24 -3.03 18.77
CA ILE A 418 -0.02 -1.58 18.68
C ILE A 418 -1.12 -1.35 17.63
N ALA A 419 -2.29 -0.91 18.06
CA ALA A 419 -3.46 -0.70 17.21
C ALA A 419 -3.84 0.78 17.16
N GLN A 420 -3.49 1.48 16.09
CA GLN A 420 -3.66 2.93 15.95
C GLN A 420 -4.95 3.29 15.20
N SER A 421 -5.76 4.19 15.78
CA SER A 421 -7.05 4.67 15.24
C SER A 421 -8.07 3.56 15.00
N HIS A 422 -8.38 2.77 16.04
CA HIS A 422 -9.19 1.56 15.85
C HIS A 422 -9.93 0.97 17.05
N SER A 423 -9.27 0.74 18.20
CA SER A 423 -9.90 -0.02 19.30
C SER A 423 -11.12 0.71 19.85
N ARG A 424 -12.31 0.14 19.62
CA ARG A 424 -13.59 0.67 20.10
C ARG A 424 -14.26 -0.28 21.08
N TYR A 425 -15.13 0.26 21.92
CA TYR A 425 -15.96 -0.52 22.84
C TYR A 425 -16.93 -1.41 22.03
N PRO A 426 -17.17 -2.68 22.39
CA PRO A 426 -18.01 -3.59 21.60
C PRO A 426 -19.44 -3.11 21.33
N ARG A 427 -19.97 -2.23 22.19
CA ARG A 427 -21.32 -1.66 22.05
C ARG A 427 -21.31 -0.25 21.45
N ASP A 428 -20.18 0.21 20.95
CA ASP A 428 -20.11 1.45 20.16
C ASP A 428 -20.69 1.18 18.76
N PRO A 429 -21.79 1.84 18.34
CA PRO A 429 -22.36 1.67 17.01
C PRO A 429 -21.39 2.04 15.89
N ASP A 430 -20.41 2.91 16.15
CA ASP A 430 -19.47 3.34 15.12
C ASP A 430 -18.50 2.21 14.74
N LEU A 431 -18.30 1.22 15.62
CA LEU A 431 -17.50 0.01 15.36
C LEU A 431 -17.95 -0.71 14.07
N ARG A 432 -19.24 -0.63 13.72
CA ARG A 432 -19.86 -1.29 12.56
C ARG A 432 -19.31 -0.85 11.21
N PHE A 433 -18.75 0.36 11.10
CA PHE A 433 -18.15 0.87 9.86
C PHE A 433 -16.65 1.17 9.97
N LEU A 434 -16.09 1.07 11.17
CA LEU A 434 -14.65 1.12 11.37
C LEU A 434 -14.02 -0.22 10.97
N SER A 435 -12.70 -0.27 10.89
CA SER A 435 -11.99 -1.46 10.39
C SER A 435 -12.10 -2.69 11.31
N VAL A 436 -12.62 -2.55 12.53
CA VAL A 436 -12.90 -3.67 13.48
C VAL A 436 -14.18 -4.41 13.07
N SER A 437 -14.92 -3.84 12.11
CA SER A 437 -16.11 -4.44 11.56
C SER A 437 -15.77 -5.72 10.82
N TYR A 438 -16.64 -6.71 10.98
CA TYR A 438 -16.57 -7.99 10.31
C TYR A 438 -17.93 -8.34 9.68
N ARG A 439 -17.97 -9.42 8.91
CA ARG A 439 -19.20 -10.04 8.42
C ARG A 439 -19.41 -11.38 9.09
N THR A 440 -20.66 -11.78 9.32
CA THR A 440 -20.94 -13.19 9.63
C THR A 440 -20.66 -14.05 8.40
N ARG A 441 -20.23 -15.31 8.59
CA ARG A 441 -19.98 -16.22 7.48
C ARG A 441 -21.14 -16.30 6.47
N PRO A 442 -22.41 -16.51 6.87
CA PRO A 442 -23.52 -16.57 5.90
C PRO A 442 -23.70 -15.28 5.11
N ALA A 443 -23.55 -14.12 5.74
CA ALA A 443 -23.67 -12.83 5.07
C ALA A 443 -22.51 -12.56 4.11
N ALA A 444 -21.30 -13.04 4.43
CA ALA A 444 -20.15 -12.96 3.54
C ALA A 444 -20.31 -13.88 2.33
N GLU A 445 -20.73 -15.13 2.55
CA GLU A 445 -20.97 -16.12 1.49
C GLU A 445 -22.08 -15.70 0.53
N GLN A 446 -23.18 -15.15 1.04
CA GLN A 446 -24.28 -14.64 0.22
C GLN A 446 -23.81 -13.47 -0.67
N ALA A 447 -23.11 -12.50 -0.08
CA ALA A 447 -22.62 -11.34 -0.82
C ALA A 447 -21.54 -11.72 -1.85
N GLY A 448 -20.61 -12.61 -1.48
CA GLY A 448 -19.58 -13.07 -2.40
C GLY A 448 -20.14 -13.94 -3.53
N GLN A 449 -21.19 -14.74 -3.28
CA GLN A 449 -21.88 -15.47 -4.34
C GLN A 449 -22.56 -14.52 -5.34
N ALA A 450 -23.22 -13.47 -4.84
CA ALA A 450 -23.83 -12.44 -5.68
C ALA A 450 -22.77 -11.67 -6.50
N TYR A 451 -21.65 -11.33 -5.87
CA TYR A 451 -20.51 -10.71 -6.54
C TYR A 451 -19.94 -11.60 -7.64
N ALA A 452 -19.64 -12.87 -7.34
CA ALA A 452 -19.15 -13.83 -8.32
C ALA A 452 -20.10 -13.95 -9.54
N GLN A 453 -21.40 -14.04 -9.29
CA GLN A 453 -22.43 -14.08 -10.35
C GLN A 453 -22.47 -12.81 -11.19
N ALA A 454 -22.37 -11.63 -10.57
CA ALA A 454 -22.34 -10.35 -11.29
C ALA A 454 -21.13 -10.23 -12.22
N HIS A 455 -20.03 -10.89 -11.88
CA HIS A 455 -18.81 -10.98 -12.68
C HIS A 455 -18.79 -12.19 -13.64
N GLY A 456 -19.92 -12.91 -13.78
CA GLY A 456 -20.04 -14.04 -14.70
C GLY A 456 -19.38 -15.34 -14.24
N ALA A 457 -18.91 -15.42 -12.99
CA ALA A 457 -18.27 -16.59 -12.42
C ALA A 457 -19.22 -17.39 -11.53
N THR A 458 -19.63 -18.58 -12.00
CA THR A 458 -20.56 -19.46 -11.27
C THR A 458 -19.88 -20.66 -10.60
N THR A 459 -18.59 -20.89 -10.88
CA THR A 459 -17.79 -21.95 -10.24
C THR A 459 -16.48 -21.38 -9.67
N VAL A 460 -15.82 -22.15 -8.80
CA VAL A 460 -14.51 -21.76 -8.26
C VAL A 460 -13.45 -21.70 -9.36
N GLU A 461 -13.52 -22.61 -10.34
CA GLU A 461 -12.62 -22.64 -11.49
C GLU A 461 -12.78 -21.37 -12.34
N ALA A 462 -14.03 -20.94 -12.59
CA ALA A 462 -14.30 -19.69 -13.29
C ALA A 462 -13.73 -18.49 -12.53
N LEU A 463 -13.95 -18.40 -11.21
CA LEU A 463 -13.38 -17.35 -10.35
C LEU A 463 -11.84 -17.32 -10.38
N ARG A 464 -11.19 -18.49 -10.38
CA ARG A 464 -9.73 -18.60 -10.47
C ARG A 464 -9.17 -18.30 -11.86
N ALA A 465 -9.96 -18.52 -12.91
CA ALA A 465 -9.57 -18.25 -14.29
C ALA A 465 -9.71 -16.78 -14.71
N MET A 466 -10.51 -15.99 -13.98
CA MET A 466 -10.71 -14.57 -14.30
C MET A 466 -9.40 -13.77 -14.22
N PRO A 467 -9.19 -12.78 -15.10
CA PRO A 467 -8.18 -11.77 -14.89
C PRO A 467 -8.41 -11.04 -13.55
N TRP A 468 -7.35 -10.81 -12.77
CA TRP A 468 -7.49 -10.07 -11.50
C TRP A 468 -8.05 -8.66 -11.69
N ARG A 469 -7.83 -8.06 -12.88
CA ARG A 469 -8.33 -6.73 -13.25
C ARG A 469 -9.86 -6.66 -13.18
N ASP A 470 -10.51 -7.73 -13.64
CA ASP A 470 -11.96 -7.85 -13.66
C ASP A 470 -12.51 -8.15 -12.25
N LEU A 471 -11.70 -8.79 -11.39
CA LEU A 471 -12.04 -9.09 -9.99
C LEU A 471 -11.82 -7.92 -9.02
N ILE A 472 -11.07 -6.89 -9.41
CA ILE A 472 -10.95 -5.68 -8.59
C ILE A 472 -11.98 -4.63 -8.98
N GLU A 473 -12.59 -4.74 -10.16
CA GLU A 473 -13.72 -3.91 -10.54
C GLU A 473 -14.90 -4.15 -9.57
N GLY A 474 -15.44 -3.07 -9.00
CA GLY A 474 -16.50 -3.15 -7.99
C GLY A 474 -16.06 -3.72 -6.63
N SER A 475 -14.77 -4.02 -6.43
CA SER A 475 -14.27 -4.51 -5.14
C SER A 475 -14.28 -3.45 -4.03
N ASP A 476 -14.52 -2.18 -4.36
CA ASP A 476 -14.70 -1.06 -3.43
C ASP A 476 -16.16 -0.86 -2.97
N ALA A 477 -17.07 -1.78 -3.34
CA ALA A 477 -18.45 -1.76 -2.91
C ALA A 477 -18.57 -1.71 -1.37
N VAL A 478 -19.64 -1.08 -0.88
CA VAL A 478 -19.95 -0.95 0.55
C VAL A 478 -21.22 -1.70 0.91
N GLU A 479 -21.33 -2.15 2.17
CA GLU A 479 -22.51 -2.85 2.65
C GLU A 479 -23.57 -1.87 3.17
N VAL A 480 -24.47 -1.45 2.29
CA VAL A 480 -25.49 -0.43 2.57
C VAL A 480 -26.51 -0.85 3.64
N ALA A 481 -26.75 -2.15 3.80
CA ALA A 481 -27.71 -2.71 4.75
C ALA A 481 -27.24 -2.65 6.22
N VAL A 482 -25.97 -2.34 6.47
CA VAL A 482 -25.48 -2.17 7.84
C VAL A 482 -25.92 -0.81 8.36
N GLU A 483 -26.76 -0.82 9.39
CA GLU A 483 -27.15 0.38 10.11
C GLU A 483 -26.06 0.81 11.09
N THR A 484 -25.44 1.95 10.78
CA THR A 484 -24.26 2.48 11.47
C THR A 484 -24.58 3.69 12.34
N GLY A 485 -25.79 4.26 12.25
CA GLY A 485 -26.12 5.53 12.90
C GLY A 485 -25.27 6.70 12.42
N SER A 486 -24.65 6.57 11.23
CA SER A 486 -23.76 7.53 10.58
C SER A 486 -23.90 7.42 9.06
N THR A 487 -23.37 8.38 8.30
CA THR A 487 -23.29 8.30 6.84
C THR A 487 -22.25 7.28 6.34
N GLY A 488 -21.33 6.85 7.21
CA GLY A 488 -20.31 5.85 6.88
C GLY A 488 -20.91 4.45 6.74
N LYS A 489 -20.43 3.67 5.75
CA LYS A 489 -20.78 2.27 5.53
C LYS A 489 -19.51 1.41 5.43
N PRO A 490 -19.49 0.19 5.98
CA PRO A 490 -18.31 -0.67 5.91
C PRO A 490 -18.07 -1.20 4.48
N PRO A 491 -16.80 -1.47 4.09
CA PRO A 491 -16.48 -2.18 2.86
C PRO A 491 -17.19 -3.52 2.76
N LEU A 492 -17.66 -3.90 1.57
CA LEU A 492 -18.31 -5.19 1.32
C LEU A 492 -17.35 -6.35 1.60
N PHE A 493 -16.10 -6.21 1.14
CA PHE A 493 -14.99 -7.13 1.37
C PHE A 493 -14.16 -6.67 2.56
N ARG A 494 -14.30 -7.40 3.66
CA ARG A 494 -13.65 -7.16 4.95
C ARG A 494 -13.64 -8.48 5.75
N PRO A 495 -12.96 -8.54 6.91
CA PRO A 495 -12.83 -9.78 7.67
C PRO A 495 -14.16 -10.50 7.98
N VAL A 496 -14.11 -11.83 7.99
CA VAL A 496 -15.25 -12.72 8.19
C VAL A 496 -15.14 -13.42 9.54
N LEU A 497 -16.20 -13.38 10.34
CA LEU A 497 -16.37 -14.26 11.51
C LEU A 497 -16.63 -15.68 11.00
N ASP A 498 -15.54 -16.39 10.76
CA ASP A 498 -15.48 -17.67 10.04
C ASP A 498 -15.45 -18.89 10.96
N GLY A 499 -15.20 -18.69 12.25
CA GLY A 499 -15.06 -19.78 13.23
C GLY A 499 -13.66 -20.40 13.27
N TRP A 500 -12.71 -19.91 12.46
CA TRP A 500 -11.35 -20.45 12.36
C TRP A 500 -10.28 -19.37 12.55
N VAL A 501 -10.14 -18.43 11.61
CA VAL A 501 -9.22 -17.30 11.75
C VAL A 501 -9.75 -16.33 12.78
N ILE A 502 -11.05 -16.02 12.72
CA ILE A 502 -11.80 -15.22 13.69
C ILE A 502 -12.85 -16.15 14.32
N PRO A 503 -12.55 -16.76 15.49
CA PRO A 503 -13.41 -17.81 16.06
C PRO A 503 -14.64 -17.28 16.80
N SER A 504 -14.63 -16.01 17.21
CA SER A 504 -15.71 -15.43 18.01
C SER A 504 -15.84 -13.93 17.78
N THR A 505 -16.99 -13.37 18.13
CA THR A 505 -17.22 -11.94 18.02
C THR A 505 -16.23 -11.15 18.87
N TYR A 506 -15.97 -9.92 18.46
CA TYR A 506 -15.06 -9.01 19.16
C TYR A 506 -15.46 -8.80 20.63
N GLY A 507 -16.76 -8.60 20.90
CA GLY A 507 -17.26 -8.50 22.27
C GLY A 507 -17.13 -9.80 23.08
N ALA A 508 -17.36 -10.97 22.47
CA ALA A 508 -17.23 -12.24 23.15
C ALA A 508 -15.77 -12.56 23.50
N ALA A 509 -14.83 -12.22 22.63
CA ALA A 509 -13.41 -12.39 22.88
C ALA A 509 -12.95 -11.56 24.09
N LEU A 510 -13.36 -10.29 24.17
CA LEU A 510 -13.06 -9.44 25.32
C LEU A 510 -13.69 -9.96 26.62
N ALA A 511 -14.97 -10.30 26.59
CA ALA A 511 -15.70 -10.77 27.77
C ALA A 511 -15.13 -12.07 28.36
N LYS A 512 -14.58 -12.96 27.51
CA LYS A 512 -14.02 -14.25 27.92
C LYS A 512 -12.51 -14.23 28.16
N GLY A 513 -11.82 -13.11 27.90
CA GLY A 513 -10.36 -13.09 27.87
C GLY A 513 -9.76 -13.97 26.76
N ALA A 514 -10.52 -14.24 25.69
CA ALA A 514 -10.12 -15.14 24.61
C ALA A 514 -9.29 -14.39 23.55
N PHE A 515 -8.16 -13.85 23.99
CA PHE A 515 -7.19 -13.13 23.16
C PHE A 515 -5.76 -13.47 23.58
N ASN A 516 -4.80 -13.23 22.70
CA ASN A 516 -3.38 -13.33 22.98
C ASN A 516 -2.99 -12.34 24.09
N ASP A 517 -2.45 -12.87 25.20
CA ASP A 517 -2.09 -12.12 26.40
C ASP A 517 -0.75 -11.38 26.20
N VAL A 518 -0.84 -10.17 25.63
CA VAL A 518 0.30 -9.33 25.23
C VAL A 518 0.16 -7.90 25.74
N VAL A 519 1.27 -7.16 25.78
CA VAL A 519 1.25 -5.69 25.99
C VAL A 519 0.53 -5.04 24.81
N VAL A 520 -0.28 -4.03 25.11
CA VAL A 520 -1.09 -3.35 24.11
C VAL A 520 -0.93 -1.84 24.18
N VAL A 521 -0.82 -1.21 23.01
CA VAL A 521 -0.93 0.25 22.86
C VAL A 521 -2.03 0.56 21.84
N THR A 522 -2.91 1.49 22.17
CA THR A 522 -3.96 1.94 21.24
C THR A 522 -4.34 3.39 21.47
N GLY A 523 -4.93 4.03 20.48
CA GLY A 523 -5.35 5.40 20.58
C GLY A 523 -6.06 5.85 19.32
N ASN A 524 -6.43 7.12 19.31
CA ASN A 524 -7.12 7.77 18.22
C ASN A 524 -6.50 9.16 18.02
N ASN A 525 -6.72 9.72 16.85
CA ASN A 525 -6.33 11.08 16.53
C ASN A 525 -7.47 12.04 16.86
N ARG A 526 -7.12 13.31 17.11
CA ARG A 526 -8.11 14.31 17.53
C ARG A 526 -9.16 14.52 16.46
N ASP A 527 -8.73 14.77 15.23
CA ASP A 527 -9.57 15.23 14.12
C ASP A 527 -9.88 14.08 13.14
N GLU A 528 -10.31 12.94 13.68
CA GLU A 528 -10.72 11.76 12.92
C GLU A 528 -12.22 11.44 13.08
N THR A 529 -12.71 10.43 12.36
CA THR A 529 -14.11 9.96 12.44
C THR A 529 -15.12 11.09 12.22
N GLY A 530 -14.80 12.01 11.29
CA GLY A 530 -15.65 13.13 10.90
C GLY A 530 -15.47 14.41 11.73
N ALA A 531 -14.52 14.44 12.67
CA ALA A 531 -14.13 15.66 13.38
C ALA A 531 -13.06 16.46 12.61
N VAL A 532 -13.02 17.78 12.83
CA VAL A 532 -12.01 18.70 12.28
C VAL A 532 -11.68 19.83 13.27
N PRO A 533 -10.56 20.54 13.09
CA PRO A 533 -10.26 21.73 13.87
C PRO A 533 -11.40 22.76 13.77
N VAL A 534 -11.74 23.40 14.88
CA VAL A 534 -12.75 24.48 14.89
C VAL A 534 -12.37 25.60 13.92
N THR A 535 -11.08 25.90 13.79
CA THR A 535 -10.52 26.87 12.84
C THR A 535 -10.80 26.51 11.37
N ALA A 536 -11.04 25.24 11.04
CA ALA A 536 -11.31 24.77 9.69
C ALA A 536 -12.75 25.02 9.22
N PHE A 537 -13.70 25.28 10.13
CA PHE A 537 -15.14 25.31 9.80
C PHE A 537 -15.47 26.32 8.71
N ALA A 538 -15.05 27.58 8.88
CA ALA A 538 -15.33 28.64 7.92
C ALA A 538 -14.78 28.31 6.53
N ALA A 539 -13.53 27.85 6.47
CA ALA A 539 -12.87 27.51 5.20
C ALA A 539 -13.48 26.28 4.52
N LEU A 540 -13.89 25.25 5.28
CA LEU A 540 -14.54 24.07 4.73
C LEU A 540 -15.97 24.36 4.22
N ARG A 541 -16.71 25.26 4.88
CA ARG A 541 -18.05 25.70 4.43
C ARG A 541 -17.99 26.54 3.15
N ALA A 542 -16.93 27.31 2.98
CA ALA A 542 -16.73 28.12 1.78
C ALA A 542 -16.41 27.29 0.51
N ARG A 543 -16.14 25.98 0.64
CA ARG A 543 -15.86 25.12 -0.52
C ARG A 543 -17.14 24.87 -1.33
N SER A 544 -17.04 25.08 -2.63
CA SER A 544 -18.14 24.83 -3.57
C SER A 544 -18.38 23.33 -3.77
N GLY A 545 -19.66 22.94 -3.88
CA GLY A 545 -20.09 21.57 -4.15
C GLY A 545 -20.77 20.89 -2.95
N PRO A 546 -21.54 19.82 -3.18
CA PRO A 546 -22.21 19.09 -2.11
C PRO A 546 -21.21 18.38 -1.19
N PRO A 547 -21.49 18.23 0.12
CA PRO A 547 -20.70 17.40 1.02
C PRO A 547 -20.63 15.96 0.49
N ARG A 548 -19.45 15.33 0.53
CA ARG A 548 -19.31 13.90 0.20
C ARG A 548 -19.71 13.07 1.42
N ALA A 549 -20.20 11.84 1.21
CA ALA A 549 -20.45 10.93 2.33
C ALA A 549 -19.16 10.73 3.15
N GLY A 550 -19.26 10.84 4.49
CA GLY A 550 -18.10 10.75 5.38
C GLY A 550 -17.24 12.02 5.49
N THR A 551 -17.66 13.16 4.90
CA THR A 551 -16.96 14.44 5.12
C THR A 551 -17.21 15.01 6.52
N PRO A 552 -16.33 15.92 7.00
CA PRO A 552 -16.50 16.61 8.26
C PRO A 552 -17.89 17.23 8.44
N GLN A 553 -18.41 17.18 9.67
CA GLN A 553 -19.73 17.68 10.07
C GLN A 553 -19.76 19.23 10.17
N VAL A 554 -19.34 19.94 9.12
CA VAL A 554 -19.27 21.41 9.11
C VAL A 554 -20.55 22.07 8.59
N ASN A 555 -21.32 21.37 7.74
CA ASN A 555 -22.58 21.84 7.17
C ASN A 555 -23.78 21.13 7.82
N VAL A 556 -23.88 21.19 9.14
CA VAL A 556 -24.95 20.56 9.91
C VAL A 556 -26.00 21.61 10.25
N THR A 557 -27.24 21.42 9.79
CA THR A 557 -28.36 22.28 10.24
C THR A 557 -28.80 21.88 11.64
N LEU A 558 -29.32 22.82 12.42
CA LEU A 558 -29.87 22.56 13.74
C LEU A 558 -30.97 21.49 13.69
N ALA A 559 -31.84 21.55 12.68
CA ALA A 559 -32.89 20.56 12.47
C ALA A 559 -32.31 19.16 12.22
N ALA A 560 -31.31 19.04 11.33
CA ALA A 560 -30.65 17.77 11.05
C ALA A 560 -29.89 17.22 12.27
N TYR A 561 -29.26 18.09 13.06
CA TYR A 561 -28.59 17.73 14.31
C TYR A 561 -29.57 17.15 15.33
N VAL A 562 -30.69 17.83 15.57
CA VAL A 562 -31.74 17.34 16.48
C VAL A 562 -32.31 16.02 15.96
N GLN A 563 -32.61 15.91 14.65
CA GLN A 563 -33.12 14.68 14.06
C GLN A 563 -32.14 13.52 14.20
N ALA A 564 -30.86 13.75 13.89
CA ALA A 564 -29.79 12.76 14.03
C ALA A 564 -29.61 12.33 15.49
N ALA A 565 -29.69 13.27 16.44
CA ALA A 565 -29.63 12.96 17.86
C ALA A 565 -30.81 12.08 18.31
N ARG A 566 -32.03 12.38 17.85
CA ARG A 566 -33.23 11.56 18.13
C ARG A 566 -33.10 10.16 17.54
N ALA A 567 -32.61 10.05 16.31
CA ALA A 567 -32.41 8.78 15.63
C ALA A 567 -31.31 7.93 16.30
N LYS A 568 -30.15 8.52 16.63
CA LYS A 568 -29.01 7.80 17.21
C LYS A 568 -29.21 7.46 18.68
N TYR A 569 -29.71 8.40 19.49
CA TYR A 569 -29.75 8.28 20.95
C TYR A 569 -31.15 7.91 21.50
N GLY A 570 -32.20 7.92 20.68
CA GLY A 570 -33.54 7.51 21.07
C GLY A 570 -34.05 8.23 22.33
N ALA A 571 -34.45 7.46 23.34
CA ALA A 571 -34.92 7.98 24.63
C ALA A 571 -33.88 8.85 25.37
N MET A 572 -32.59 8.73 25.03
CA MET A 572 -31.51 9.52 25.62
C MET A 572 -31.21 10.83 24.87
N ALA A 573 -31.90 11.11 23.77
CA ALA A 573 -31.62 12.28 22.93
C ALA A 573 -31.76 13.62 23.67
N ASP A 574 -32.72 13.78 24.59
CA ASP A 574 -32.83 15.01 25.40
C ASP A 574 -31.62 15.21 26.32
N ALA A 575 -31.08 14.12 26.88
CA ALA A 575 -29.87 14.20 27.67
C ALA A 575 -28.65 14.56 26.81
N PHE A 576 -28.56 13.98 25.60
CA PHE A 576 -27.53 14.33 24.63
C PHE A 576 -27.58 15.81 24.27
N LEU A 577 -28.75 16.32 23.86
CA LEU A 577 -28.93 17.71 23.44
C LEU A 577 -28.68 18.71 24.58
N ARG A 578 -28.87 18.33 25.84
CA ARG A 578 -28.46 19.16 26.99
C ARG A 578 -26.95 19.19 27.20
N LEU A 579 -26.24 18.09 26.92
CA LEU A 579 -24.80 17.98 27.10
C LEU A 579 -23.99 18.55 25.91
N TYR A 580 -24.62 18.61 24.75
CA TYR A 580 -24.10 19.18 23.52
C TYR A 580 -25.14 20.16 22.94
N PRO A 581 -25.37 21.31 23.62
CA PRO A 581 -26.43 22.24 23.24
C PRO A 581 -26.11 22.96 21.93
N ALA A 582 -27.17 23.24 21.16
CA ALA A 582 -27.12 24.06 19.97
C ALA A 582 -28.46 24.77 19.75
N SER A 583 -28.39 26.04 19.37
CA SER A 583 -29.51 26.91 19.02
C SER A 583 -29.38 27.48 17.60
N THR A 584 -28.25 27.22 16.93
CA THR A 584 -27.97 27.63 15.55
C THR A 584 -27.31 26.48 14.78
N ASP A 585 -27.26 26.57 13.45
CA ASP A 585 -26.54 25.62 12.60
C ASP A 585 -25.03 25.58 12.93
N ASP A 586 -24.47 26.72 13.34
CA ASP A 586 -23.06 26.83 13.75
C ASP A 586 -22.78 26.09 15.04
N GLU A 587 -23.61 26.33 16.05
CA GLU A 587 -23.53 25.60 17.31
C GLU A 587 -23.79 24.11 17.11
N ALA A 588 -24.69 23.72 16.21
CA ALA A 588 -25.00 22.32 15.90
C ALA A 588 -23.80 21.58 15.30
N ALA A 589 -23.09 22.22 14.38
CA ALA A 589 -21.89 21.67 13.76
C ALA A 589 -20.76 21.52 14.81
N LEU A 590 -20.55 22.54 15.67
CA LEU A 590 -19.57 22.49 16.76
C LEU A 590 -19.92 21.43 17.82
N ALA A 591 -21.20 21.32 18.18
CA ALA A 591 -21.70 20.34 19.13
C ALA A 591 -21.51 18.90 18.62
N SER A 592 -21.76 18.67 17.33
CA SER A 592 -21.48 17.38 16.66
C SER A 592 -20.00 17.03 16.70
N ASN A 593 -19.13 18.01 16.42
CA ASN A 593 -17.67 17.84 16.47
C ASN A 593 -17.17 17.53 17.90
N ALA A 594 -17.69 18.24 18.91
CA ALA A 594 -17.37 17.98 20.31
C ALA A 594 -17.84 16.58 20.77
N ALA A 595 -19.01 16.13 20.31
CA ALA A 595 -19.50 14.78 20.58
C ALA A 595 -18.59 13.71 19.96
N ALA A 596 -18.05 13.93 18.76
CA ALA A 596 -17.08 13.03 18.14
C ALA A 596 -15.77 12.93 18.94
N TYR A 597 -15.22 14.06 19.40
CA TYR A 597 -14.02 14.06 20.27
C TYR A 597 -14.22 13.26 21.57
N ASP A 598 -15.39 13.39 22.20
CA ASP A 598 -15.71 12.64 23.42
C ASP A 598 -15.95 11.15 23.11
N ASN A 599 -16.70 10.81 22.04
CA ASN A 599 -16.94 9.44 21.61
C ASN A 599 -15.65 8.66 21.36
N ASN A 600 -14.70 9.25 20.60
CA ASN A 600 -13.45 8.59 20.25
C ASN A 600 -12.63 8.19 21.49
N ARG A 601 -12.48 9.11 22.45
CA ARG A 601 -11.74 8.85 23.69
C ARG A 601 -12.48 7.89 24.62
N VAL A 602 -13.78 8.09 24.82
CA VAL A 602 -14.58 7.27 25.75
C VAL A 602 -14.69 5.83 25.26
N SER A 603 -14.91 5.61 23.96
CA SER A 603 -15.02 4.27 23.39
C SER A 603 -13.73 3.46 23.58
N THR A 604 -12.57 4.03 23.27
CA THR A 604 -11.27 3.36 23.48
C THR A 604 -10.94 3.15 24.95
N TYR A 605 -11.30 4.08 25.83
CA TYR A 605 -11.16 3.90 27.27
C TYR A 605 -12.00 2.74 27.80
N LEU A 606 -13.26 2.64 27.38
CA LEU A 606 -14.14 1.55 27.80
C LEU A 606 -13.70 0.21 27.21
N TRP A 607 -13.17 0.19 25.99
CA TRP A 607 -12.51 -0.98 25.44
C TRP A 607 -11.33 -1.44 26.32
N ALA A 608 -10.46 -0.52 26.71
CA ALA A 608 -9.32 -0.84 27.57
C ALA A 608 -9.79 -1.36 28.94
N ALA A 609 -10.87 -0.81 29.48
CA ALA A 609 -11.50 -1.30 30.71
C ALA A 609 -12.04 -2.73 30.58
N GLU A 610 -12.64 -3.11 29.45
CA GLU A 610 -13.08 -4.49 29.22
C GLU A 610 -11.89 -5.44 29.04
N ARG A 611 -10.89 -5.04 28.24
CA ARG A 611 -9.70 -5.87 28.02
C ARG A 611 -8.93 -6.12 29.31
N ALA A 612 -8.80 -5.10 30.17
CA ALA A 612 -8.10 -5.19 31.46
C ALA A 612 -8.71 -6.23 32.42
N LYS A 613 -9.97 -6.65 32.23
CA LYS A 613 -10.58 -7.72 33.04
C LYS A 613 -10.00 -9.11 32.73
N GLY A 614 -9.45 -9.31 31.54
CA GLY A 614 -8.95 -10.60 31.05
C GLY A 614 -7.43 -10.69 30.90
N THR A 615 -6.67 -9.68 31.36
CA THR A 615 -5.21 -9.64 31.23
C THR A 615 -4.55 -8.99 32.44
N SER A 616 -3.31 -9.38 32.71
CA SER A 616 -2.41 -8.68 33.64
C SER A 616 -1.34 -7.85 32.92
N ARG A 617 -1.34 -7.89 31.58
CA ARG A 617 -0.38 -7.15 30.77
C ARG A 617 -0.75 -5.67 30.70
N PRO A 618 0.24 -4.76 30.72
CA PRO A 618 0.00 -3.34 30.54
C PRO A 618 -0.76 -3.02 29.25
N ILE A 619 -1.72 -2.10 29.37
CA ILE A 619 -2.42 -1.46 28.27
C ILE A 619 -2.07 0.03 28.33
N PHE A 620 -1.76 0.64 27.20
CA PHE A 620 -1.50 2.08 27.11
C PHE A 620 -2.47 2.70 26.12
N THR A 621 -3.19 3.74 26.54
CA THR A 621 -4.12 4.48 25.68
C THR A 621 -3.60 5.88 25.38
N TYR A 622 -3.73 6.35 24.13
CA TYR A 622 -3.35 7.70 23.75
C TYR A 622 -4.42 8.48 22.95
N TRP A 623 -4.23 9.79 22.90
CA TRP A 623 -4.96 10.75 22.09
C TRP A 623 -3.98 11.67 21.37
N TRP A 624 -3.84 11.49 20.05
CA TRP A 624 -2.92 12.25 19.23
C TRP A 624 -3.53 13.60 18.81
N THR A 625 -2.78 14.68 18.98
CA THR A 625 -3.33 16.05 18.86
C THR A 625 -2.62 16.95 17.86
N HIS A 626 -1.48 16.53 17.33
CA HIS A 626 -0.65 17.39 16.49
C HIS A 626 -0.97 17.22 15.00
N ALA A 627 -1.00 18.35 14.28
CA ALA A 627 -1.33 18.40 12.86
C ALA A 627 -0.05 18.47 12.01
N PRO A 628 0.19 17.52 11.09
CA PRO A 628 1.36 17.56 10.24
C PRO A 628 1.28 18.71 9.24
N PRO A 629 2.41 19.37 8.92
CA PRO A 629 2.43 20.50 8.01
C PRO A 629 2.12 20.09 6.57
N GLY A 630 1.85 21.10 5.75
CA GLY A 630 1.61 20.96 4.31
C GLY A 630 0.25 21.49 3.87
N ALA A 631 -0.06 21.26 2.59
CA ALA A 631 -1.29 21.75 1.97
C ALA A 631 -2.54 21.20 2.69
N GLY A 632 -3.37 22.11 3.19
CA GLY A 632 -4.61 21.75 3.89
C GLY A 632 -4.43 21.26 5.32
N HIS A 633 -3.24 21.44 5.93
CA HIS A 633 -3.02 21.09 7.34
C HIS A 633 -4.03 21.78 8.28
N ASP A 634 -4.25 23.09 8.11
CA ASP A 634 -5.24 23.89 8.84
C ASP A 634 -6.67 23.33 8.73
N LEU A 635 -6.96 22.60 7.65
CA LEU A 635 -8.30 22.09 7.36
C LEU A 635 -8.53 20.69 7.91
N ARG A 636 -7.47 19.97 8.25
CA ARG A 636 -7.52 18.56 8.63
C ARG A 636 -7.05 18.31 10.07
N GLY A 637 -6.20 19.16 10.64
CA GLY A 637 -5.72 18.99 12.00
C GLY A 637 -4.94 17.69 12.20
N ALA A 638 -5.10 17.08 13.38
CA ALA A 638 -4.60 15.73 13.66
C ALA A 638 -5.56 14.70 13.06
N TYR A 639 -5.56 14.60 11.72
CA TYR A 639 -6.47 13.73 10.98
C TYR A 639 -6.11 12.25 11.11
N HIS A 640 -7.01 11.36 10.71
CA HIS A 640 -6.82 9.91 10.67
C HIS A 640 -5.50 9.49 9.96
N GLY A 641 -4.55 8.91 10.69
CA GLY A 641 -3.25 8.46 10.17
C GLY A 641 -2.14 9.51 10.18
N SER A 642 -2.42 10.72 10.68
CA SER A 642 -1.42 11.80 10.77
C SER A 642 -0.26 11.52 11.72
N GLU A 643 -0.39 10.55 12.63
CA GLU A 643 0.62 10.17 13.62
C GLU A 643 1.72 9.25 13.05
N ILE A 644 1.48 8.61 11.89
CA ILE A 644 2.32 7.52 11.36
C ILE A 644 3.78 7.95 11.20
N ASN A 645 4.04 9.09 10.56
CA ASN A 645 5.43 9.51 10.31
C ASN A 645 6.19 9.88 11.60
N TYR A 646 5.48 10.36 12.62
CA TYR A 646 6.05 10.67 13.94
C TYR A 646 6.35 9.39 14.71
N VAL A 647 5.46 8.40 14.64
CA VAL A 647 5.62 7.08 15.25
C VAL A 647 6.83 6.34 14.67
N LEU A 648 6.97 6.33 13.35
CA LEU A 648 8.05 5.62 12.66
C LEU A 648 9.37 6.42 12.62
N GLY A 649 9.34 7.69 13.04
CA GLY A 649 10.51 8.57 13.00
C GLY A 649 11.04 8.79 11.58
N ASN A 650 10.16 8.78 10.58
CA ASN A 650 10.52 8.72 9.17
C ASN A 650 10.08 9.97 8.38
N LEU A 651 10.07 11.15 9.03
CA LEU A 651 9.66 12.41 8.38
C LEU A 651 10.38 12.63 7.03
N ASP A 652 11.68 12.30 6.94
CA ASP A 652 12.48 12.46 5.72
C ASP A 652 12.15 11.46 4.58
N ALA A 653 11.16 10.57 4.77
CA ALA A 653 10.69 9.65 3.74
C ALA A 653 9.65 10.29 2.78
N ASN A 654 9.22 11.53 3.03
CA ASN A 654 8.36 12.30 2.13
C ASN A 654 8.77 13.79 2.08
N ASP A 655 8.15 14.53 1.18
CA ASP A 655 8.49 15.90 0.81
C ASP A 655 7.64 16.97 1.51
N ARG A 656 6.93 16.62 2.59
CA ARG A 656 6.19 17.61 3.38
C ARG A 656 7.15 18.64 3.98
N PRO A 657 6.68 19.88 4.19
CA PRO A 657 7.49 20.95 4.78
C PRO A 657 7.61 20.79 6.30
N TRP A 658 8.24 19.69 6.75
CA TRP A 658 8.44 19.37 8.16
C TRP A 658 9.23 20.47 8.89
N THR A 659 8.69 20.93 10.01
CA THR A 659 9.28 21.98 10.83
C THR A 659 10.25 21.42 11.88
N ALA A 660 10.97 22.30 12.58
CA ALA A 660 11.79 21.90 13.72
C ALA A 660 10.94 21.33 14.88
N GLU A 661 9.72 21.86 15.05
CA GLU A 661 8.76 21.35 16.04
C GLU A 661 8.33 19.93 15.70
N ASP A 662 8.00 19.65 14.42
CA ASP A 662 7.65 18.31 13.95
C ASP A 662 8.75 17.29 14.24
N ARG A 663 10.00 17.67 14.00
CA ARG A 663 11.17 16.80 14.25
C ARG A 663 11.33 16.50 15.74
N ALA A 664 11.10 17.49 16.62
CA ALA A 664 11.13 17.28 18.06
C ALA A 664 9.98 16.37 18.54
N ILE A 665 8.78 16.55 17.99
CA ILE A 665 7.61 15.70 18.28
C ILE A 665 7.85 14.27 17.78
N ALA A 666 8.40 14.10 16.57
CA ALA A 666 8.70 12.80 15.99
C ALA A 666 9.77 12.06 16.79
N GLU A 667 10.83 12.75 17.23
CA GLU A 667 11.87 12.15 18.06
C GLU A 667 11.28 11.63 19.39
N ARG A 668 10.40 12.40 20.03
CA ARG A 668 9.71 11.98 21.26
C ARG A 668 8.75 10.82 21.01
N MET A 669 7.90 10.92 19.99
CA MET A 669 6.88 9.92 19.65
C MET A 669 7.52 8.58 19.27
N SER A 670 8.49 8.58 18.36
CA SER A 670 9.21 7.37 17.94
C SER A 670 10.05 6.76 19.07
N SER A 671 10.50 7.55 20.06
CA SER A 671 11.15 7.01 21.25
C SER A 671 10.20 6.24 22.16
N TYR A 672 8.96 6.71 22.37
CA TYR A 672 7.94 5.91 23.06
C TYR A 672 7.69 4.58 22.35
N TRP A 673 7.50 4.60 21.03
CA TRP A 673 7.28 3.38 20.26
C TRP A 673 8.48 2.44 20.30
N ALA A 674 9.70 2.95 20.13
CA ALA A 674 10.91 2.15 20.26
C ALA A 674 11.02 1.49 21.63
N ASN A 675 10.69 2.21 22.72
CA ASN A 675 10.70 1.66 24.08
C ASN A 675 9.63 0.58 24.27
N ILE A 676 8.41 0.79 23.78
CA ILE A 676 7.35 -0.22 23.76
C ILE A 676 7.85 -1.48 23.03
N ILE A 677 8.43 -1.33 21.84
CA ILE A 677 8.91 -2.46 21.02
C ILE A 677 10.01 -3.23 21.74
N LYS A 678 10.95 -2.52 22.38
CA LYS A 678 12.09 -3.11 23.12
C LYS A 678 11.67 -3.79 24.42
N THR A 679 10.87 -3.10 25.23
CA THR A 679 10.67 -3.45 26.65
C THR A 679 9.23 -3.77 26.99
N GLY A 680 8.26 -3.20 26.26
CA GLY A 680 6.84 -3.24 26.61
C GLY A 680 6.40 -2.11 27.53
N ASP A 681 7.32 -1.18 27.82
CA ASP A 681 7.08 0.04 28.56
C ASP A 681 7.44 1.23 27.66
N PRO A 682 6.54 2.21 27.45
CA PRO A 682 6.86 3.42 26.68
C PRO A 682 7.93 4.31 27.34
N ASN A 683 8.09 4.24 28.66
CA ASN A 683 8.88 5.20 29.41
C ASN A 683 10.39 5.07 29.15
N GLY A 684 11.11 6.18 29.29
CA GLY A 684 12.55 6.29 29.08
C GLY A 684 13.08 7.66 29.50
N GLU A 685 14.40 7.84 29.48
CA GLU A 685 15.04 9.11 29.85
C GLU A 685 14.54 10.27 29.00
N GLY A 686 14.22 11.41 29.62
CA GLY A 686 13.75 12.63 28.94
C GLY A 686 12.32 12.58 28.40
N LEU A 687 11.60 11.46 28.57
CA LEU A 687 10.21 11.32 28.16
C LEU A 687 9.24 11.61 29.33
N PRO A 688 8.16 12.38 29.10
CA PRO A 688 7.05 12.45 30.05
C PRO A 688 6.53 11.06 30.42
N THR A 689 6.16 10.85 31.68
CA THR A 689 5.70 9.53 32.12
C THR A 689 4.34 9.18 31.51
N TRP A 690 4.27 8.04 30.84
CA TRP A 690 3.07 7.41 30.34
C TRP A 690 2.73 6.21 31.22
N ALA A 691 1.83 6.42 32.17
CA ALA A 691 1.37 5.35 33.06
C ALA A 691 0.51 4.32 32.30
N PRO A 692 0.58 3.03 32.68
CA PRO A 692 -0.39 2.03 32.22
C PRO A 692 -1.82 2.45 32.53
N PHE A 693 -2.76 1.95 31.73
CA PHE A 693 -4.18 2.20 31.87
C PHE A 693 -4.70 1.77 33.26
N ASP A 694 -5.44 2.67 33.90
CA ASP A 694 -6.22 2.40 35.11
C ASP A 694 -7.68 2.81 34.86
N ALA A 695 -8.60 1.86 35.04
CA ALA A 695 -10.04 2.07 34.88
C ALA A 695 -10.64 3.09 35.89
N LYS A 696 -9.88 3.45 36.94
CA LYS A 696 -10.26 4.48 37.92
C LYS A 696 -9.70 5.87 37.60
N ALA A 697 -8.67 5.98 36.76
CA ALA A 697 -8.01 7.25 36.49
C ALA A 697 -8.89 8.22 35.68
N GLY A 698 -9.76 7.70 34.81
CA GLY A 698 -10.64 8.55 33.98
C GLY A 698 -9.88 9.41 32.96
N SER A 699 -8.65 9.03 32.61
CA SER A 699 -7.75 9.80 31.75
C SER A 699 -7.15 8.96 30.62
N VAL A 700 -6.60 9.64 29.62
CA VAL A 700 -5.83 9.11 28.49
C VAL A 700 -4.54 9.92 28.33
N MET A 701 -3.48 9.33 27.79
CA MET A 701 -2.25 10.07 27.46
C MET A 701 -2.46 10.95 26.23
N VAL A 702 -2.33 12.27 26.33
CA VAL A 702 -2.25 13.14 25.16
C VAL A 702 -0.81 13.12 24.62
N LEU A 703 -0.68 13.06 23.28
CA LEU A 703 0.58 13.08 22.55
C LEU A 703 0.50 14.10 21.41
N GLY A 704 1.62 14.77 21.09
CA GLY A 704 1.69 15.80 20.05
C GLY A 704 1.86 17.20 20.63
N ASP A 705 0.81 18.02 20.58
CA ASP A 705 0.83 19.41 21.08
C ASP A 705 1.00 19.49 22.60
N GLN A 706 0.61 18.42 23.30
CA GLN A 706 0.74 18.24 24.74
C GLN A 706 1.21 16.82 25.05
N TRP A 707 1.79 16.64 26.24
CA TRP A 707 2.35 15.37 26.67
C TRP A 707 2.01 15.12 28.14
N GLY A 708 1.02 14.28 28.41
CA GLY A 708 0.57 13.95 29.77
C GLY A 708 -0.84 13.39 29.83
N ALA A 709 -1.36 13.21 31.05
CA ALA A 709 -2.73 12.74 31.22
C ALA A 709 -3.74 13.86 30.93
N THR A 710 -4.81 13.54 30.18
CA THR A 710 -5.97 14.41 29.97
C THR A 710 -7.26 13.63 30.25
N PRO A 711 -8.35 14.28 30.74
CA PRO A 711 -9.63 13.59 30.94
C PRO A 711 -10.15 12.92 29.67
N VAL A 712 -10.76 11.74 29.83
CA VAL A 712 -11.33 10.97 28.72
C VAL A 712 -12.54 11.66 28.06
N ALA A 713 -13.21 12.57 28.77
CA ALA A 713 -14.31 13.37 28.26
C ALA A 713 -14.24 14.78 28.84
N ALA A 714 -14.87 15.75 28.18
CA ALA A 714 -14.88 17.15 28.64
C ALA A 714 -15.56 17.36 30.01
N SER A 715 -16.42 16.44 30.46
CA SER A 715 -16.98 16.46 31.81
C SER A 715 -17.40 15.06 32.28
N ALA A 716 -17.56 14.88 33.60
CA ALA A 716 -18.05 13.64 34.18
C ALA A 716 -19.46 13.28 33.68
N ALA A 717 -20.33 14.27 33.47
CA ALA A 717 -21.69 14.07 32.95
C ALA A 717 -21.69 13.56 31.50
N LYS A 718 -20.74 14.00 30.67
CA LYS A 718 -20.56 13.48 29.31
C LYS A 718 -20.02 12.05 29.30
N LEU A 719 -19.06 11.74 30.16
CA LEU A 719 -18.57 10.36 30.33
C LEU A 719 -19.71 9.41 30.77
N ASP A 720 -20.52 9.82 31.76
CA ASP A 720 -21.68 9.07 32.22
C ASP A 720 -22.70 8.86 31.08
N PHE A 721 -23.00 9.90 30.31
CA PHE A 721 -23.90 9.79 29.17
C PHE A 721 -23.45 8.72 28.18
N TRP A 722 -22.18 8.73 27.75
CA TRP A 722 -21.65 7.76 26.80
C TRP A 722 -21.68 6.33 27.36
N ARG A 723 -21.34 6.14 28.64
CA ARG A 723 -21.45 4.83 29.31
C ARG A 723 -22.89 4.30 29.29
N ARG A 724 -23.86 5.12 29.68
CA ARG A 724 -25.28 4.74 29.65
C ARG A 724 -25.77 4.49 28.23
N PHE A 725 -25.36 5.32 27.27
CA PHE A 725 -25.73 5.16 25.86
C PHE A 725 -25.23 3.81 25.31
N TYR A 726 -23.95 3.48 25.48
CA TYR A 726 -23.45 2.19 25.00
C TYR A 726 -24.10 1.00 25.71
N ALA A 727 -24.51 1.14 26.97
CA ALA A 727 -25.25 0.09 27.66
C ALA A 727 -26.61 -0.22 27.02
N THR A 728 -27.22 0.73 26.29
CA THR A 728 -28.47 0.50 25.54
C THR A 728 -28.22 -0.13 24.16
N GLN A 729 -26.98 -0.19 23.69
CA GLN A 729 -26.66 -0.70 22.36
C GLN A 729 -26.39 -2.20 22.38
N ALA A 730 -26.77 -2.88 21.30
CA ALA A 730 -26.33 -4.26 21.06
C ALA A 730 -24.83 -4.28 20.76
N ALA A 731 -24.12 -5.26 21.34
CA ALA A 731 -22.72 -5.48 20.97
C ALA A 731 -22.65 -5.91 19.50
N TRP A 732 -21.70 -5.33 18.77
CA TRP A 732 -21.26 -5.82 17.46
C TRP A 732 -20.37 -7.03 17.68
#